data_AF-A0A521KK58-F1
#
_entry.id   AF-A0A521KK58-F1
#
_cell.length_a   1.000
_cell.length_b   1.000
_cell.length_c   1.000
_cell.angle_alpha   90.00
_cell.angle_beta   90.00
_cell.angle_gamma   90.00
#
_symmetry.space_group_name_H-M   'P 1'
#
loop_
_entity.id
_entity.type
_entity.pdbx_description
1 polymer ?
#
loop_
_entity_poly.entity_id
_entity_poly.type
_entity_poly.pdbx_seq_one_letter_code
_entity_poly.pdbx_strand_id
1 'polypeptide(L)'
;MIERIVVVPAYNEGGSILDVLAQIERAGYPQILVADDGSTDGSAAILDAWAGEVATRRVIHLPRNQGKSAALQAAWDALRVERDRGTMTDDTIVINVDADGQHDLAYLESLIHRLDSEGADAVIARRDFSYHGWYKRLGNIAMTALGSLFAGRRMHDIESGYRLIRLGPLLHAQEHYRGHRYSECVEFAVVAQRLGYRVDNDFVVHVPVLRTNTRLKDAVSHVIRMALAWYRVVCWRDVPKAQRSWIGVALATAILAVFSGFLGIVFSHTVYLGNDSAQSYGHVWFIAHSLQSGHGIPLHVPYLENGEALTLPYAAIPWIPAALLRLVIGDFAVTLTMVVGVVLLLWGISRWLPRTASPLVMAAVVVNWQLWNSILQFQLPTVWALGLAALAAAEFDRDRPRRGAALAAAALIAHPLMGGVGIALTLLASVEVRREIPWRTAPWLVAAALVASPAIWTFLQIPAIEHVGRWGWTTPAHITLQRTSILWWPWLCSLGIVWVRRFYLPLALVGAVLLARNFAGSNPQNARWVSIPRFPDYIEAGRVAPQAHYRVLTLSDQEDGMVQLMEAGATLAQDFFDESVERRSFSATEEYRCFLARKGADRILVQGEWTRHPLRDTSNEVAYLDRLVAEGHAALTYRGAAGTLEYTLKSAAPEDCLTVGGSRAR
;
A
#
# COMPACT_ATOMS: atom_id res chain seq x y z
N MET A 1 -37.31 26.27 18.41
CA MET A 1 -36.35 25.60 19.32
C MET A 1 -35.95 24.30 18.67
N ILE A 2 -34.70 23.88 18.81
CA ILE A 2 -34.26 22.55 18.36
C ILE A 2 -34.96 21.52 19.23
N GLU A 3 -35.65 20.57 18.61
CA GLU A 3 -36.35 19.49 19.31
C GLU A 3 -35.35 18.52 19.95
N ARG A 4 -35.72 17.98 21.10
CA ARG A 4 -34.86 17.09 21.90
C ARG A 4 -35.69 15.89 22.32
N ILE A 5 -35.13 14.70 22.19
CA ILE A 5 -35.77 13.47 22.62
C ILE A 5 -34.78 12.59 23.37
N VAL A 6 -35.21 12.06 24.52
CA VAL A 6 -34.42 11.11 25.31
C VAL A 6 -34.85 9.69 24.96
N VAL A 7 -33.90 8.86 24.57
CA VAL A 7 -34.09 7.45 24.24
C VAL A 7 -33.49 6.60 25.35
N VAL A 8 -34.30 5.73 25.94
CA VAL A 8 -33.92 4.89 27.08
C VAL A 8 -34.10 3.40 26.72
N PRO A 9 -33.03 2.66 26.42
CA PRO A 9 -33.12 1.21 26.29
C PRO A 9 -33.22 0.57 27.68
N ALA A 10 -34.18 -0.35 27.87
CA ALA A 10 -34.42 -1.03 29.13
C ALA A 10 -34.49 -2.55 28.94
N TYR A 11 -33.93 -3.31 29.89
CA TYR A 11 -34.12 -4.76 30.00
C TYR A 11 -33.99 -5.20 31.46
N ASN A 12 -35.08 -5.65 32.05
CA ASN A 12 -35.14 -6.05 33.46
C ASN A 12 -34.61 -4.97 34.43
N GLU A 13 -35.09 -3.74 34.28
CA GLU A 13 -34.68 -2.58 35.10
C GLU A 13 -35.84 -2.06 35.97
N GLY A 14 -36.78 -2.93 36.35
CA GLY A 14 -38.00 -2.53 37.07
C GLY A 14 -37.74 -1.81 38.39
N GLY A 15 -36.59 -2.06 39.02
CA GLY A 15 -36.17 -1.40 40.26
C GLY A 15 -35.52 -0.02 40.10
N SER A 16 -35.10 0.39 38.89
CA SER A 16 -34.42 1.68 38.67
C SER A 16 -35.07 2.57 37.60
N ILE A 17 -35.85 1.99 36.68
CA ILE A 17 -36.31 2.69 35.49
C ILE A 17 -37.18 3.92 35.81
N LEU A 18 -38.10 3.84 36.78
CA LEU A 18 -38.97 4.97 37.15
C LEU A 18 -38.17 6.16 37.72
N ASP A 19 -37.15 5.88 38.53
CA ASP A 19 -36.31 6.92 39.09
C ASP A 19 -35.50 7.65 38.01
N VAL A 20 -34.97 6.91 37.04
CA VAL A 20 -34.26 7.48 35.88
C VAL A 20 -35.20 8.34 35.05
N LEU A 21 -36.40 7.85 34.73
CA LEU A 21 -37.40 8.59 33.96
C LEU A 21 -37.84 9.87 34.68
N ALA A 22 -38.07 9.80 35.99
CA ALA A 22 -38.39 10.97 36.79
C ALA A 22 -37.24 11.99 36.87
N GLN A 23 -35.99 11.54 36.87
CA GLN A 23 -34.82 12.44 36.81
C GLN A 23 -34.73 13.14 35.44
N ILE A 24 -35.00 12.44 34.34
CA ILE A 24 -35.03 13.00 32.99
C ILE A 24 -36.11 14.10 32.89
N GLU A 25 -37.31 13.82 33.39
CA GLU A 25 -38.40 14.80 33.39
C GLU A 25 -38.06 16.03 34.26
N ARG A 26 -37.49 15.82 35.44
CA ARG A 26 -37.01 16.90 36.33
C ARG A 26 -35.91 17.75 35.72
N ALA A 27 -35.07 17.17 34.86
CA ALA A 27 -34.06 17.89 34.10
C ALA A 27 -34.64 18.75 32.96
N GLY A 28 -35.96 18.69 32.71
CA GLY A 28 -36.63 19.50 31.70
C GLY A 28 -36.77 18.83 30.33
N TYR A 29 -36.67 17.49 30.26
CA TYR A 29 -36.71 16.73 29.01
C TYR A 29 -37.94 15.80 28.96
N PRO A 30 -39.14 16.35 28.71
CA PRO A 30 -40.39 15.58 28.81
C PRO A 30 -40.62 14.60 27.65
N GLN A 31 -39.92 14.77 26.52
CA GLN A 31 -40.00 13.91 25.34
C GLN A 31 -39.13 12.68 25.52
N ILE A 32 -39.73 11.55 25.92
CA ILE A 32 -39.03 10.33 26.28
C ILE A 32 -39.57 9.15 25.47
N LEU A 33 -38.67 8.38 24.89
CA LEU A 33 -38.95 7.13 24.20
C LEU A 33 -38.18 5.99 24.86
N VAL A 34 -38.91 5.11 25.54
CA VAL A 34 -38.34 3.90 26.15
C VAL A 34 -38.45 2.76 25.15
N ALA A 35 -37.37 2.00 24.97
CA ALA A 35 -37.37 0.76 24.21
C ALA A 35 -37.09 -0.41 25.16
N ASP A 36 -38.14 -1.15 25.49
CA ASP A 36 -38.07 -2.35 26.32
C ASP A 36 -37.66 -3.56 25.48
N ASP A 37 -36.50 -4.14 25.77
CA ASP A 37 -35.92 -5.29 25.08
C ASP A 37 -36.54 -6.62 25.54
N GLY A 38 -37.86 -6.68 25.67
CA GLY A 38 -38.61 -7.86 26.10
C GLY A 38 -38.32 -8.27 27.54
N SER A 39 -38.50 -7.35 28.49
CA SER A 39 -38.32 -7.60 29.93
C SER A 39 -39.28 -8.67 30.48
N THR A 40 -38.83 -9.40 31.50
CA THR A 40 -39.59 -10.50 32.14
C THR A 40 -39.77 -10.30 33.66
N ASP A 41 -39.27 -9.20 34.21
CA ASP A 41 -39.26 -8.89 35.64
C ASP A 41 -40.41 -7.96 36.10
N GLY A 42 -41.36 -7.68 35.20
CA GLY A 42 -42.44 -6.71 35.43
C GLY A 42 -42.14 -5.29 34.93
N SER A 43 -40.95 -5.01 34.38
CA SER A 43 -40.62 -3.69 33.80
C SER A 43 -41.63 -3.23 32.75
N ALA A 44 -42.16 -4.14 31.93
CA ALA A 44 -43.12 -3.81 30.88
C ALA A 44 -44.39 -3.16 31.46
N ALA A 45 -45.01 -3.77 32.47
CA ALA A 45 -46.21 -3.24 33.10
C ALA A 45 -45.95 -1.90 33.82
N ILE A 46 -44.76 -1.74 34.41
CA ILE A 46 -44.33 -0.48 35.02
C ILE A 46 -44.23 0.63 33.96
N LEU A 47 -43.65 0.31 32.80
CA LEU A 47 -43.49 1.24 31.69
C LEU A 47 -44.83 1.64 31.05
N ASP A 48 -45.75 0.68 30.88
CA ASP A 48 -47.11 0.95 30.40
C ASP A 48 -47.86 1.91 31.34
N ALA A 49 -47.78 1.66 32.65
CA ALA A 49 -48.39 2.52 33.66
C ALA A 49 -47.75 3.93 33.69
N TRP A 50 -46.43 4.03 33.50
CA TRP A 50 -45.74 5.30 33.43
C TRP A 50 -46.09 6.10 32.17
N ALA A 51 -46.19 5.43 31.01
CA ALA A 51 -46.55 6.06 29.75
C ALA A 51 -47.97 6.63 29.80
N GLY A 52 -48.93 5.82 30.24
CA GLY A 52 -50.34 6.20 30.33
C GLY A 52 -50.85 6.87 29.04
N GLU A 53 -51.64 7.94 29.18
CA GLU A 53 -52.10 8.77 28.05
C GLU A 53 -51.23 10.03 27.83
N VAL A 54 -49.98 10.04 28.32
CA VAL A 54 -49.10 11.21 28.23
C VAL A 54 -48.38 11.21 26.88
N ALA A 55 -48.75 12.13 26.00
CA ALA A 55 -48.23 12.19 24.62
C ALA A 55 -46.69 12.28 24.50
N THR A 56 -46.02 12.83 25.50
CA THR A 56 -44.54 12.96 25.52
C THR A 56 -43.83 11.71 26.02
N ARG A 57 -44.56 10.71 26.54
CA ARG A 57 -44.03 9.44 27.02
C ARG A 57 -44.40 8.33 26.04
N ARG A 58 -43.40 7.67 25.49
CA ARG A 58 -43.59 6.59 24.51
C ARG A 58 -42.81 5.35 24.94
N VAL A 59 -43.40 4.19 24.69
CA VAL A 59 -42.78 2.90 24.99
C VAL A 59 -42.91 1.98 23.77
N ILE A 60 -41.81 1.30 23.42
CA ILE A 60 -41.76 0.26 22.40
C ILE A 60 -41.34 -1.03 23.09
N HIS A 61 -42.17 -2.07 23.01
CA HIS A 61 -41.85 -3.40 23.53
C HIS A 61 -41.37 -4.32 22.40
N LEU A 62 -40.15 -4.85 22.54
CA LEU A 62 -39.66 -5.93 21.71
C LEU A 62 -40.23 -7.26 22.25
N PRO A 63 -40.53 -8.23 21.37
CA PRO A 63 -41.17 -9.49 21.79
C PRO A 63 -40.24 -10.41 22.61
N ARG A 64 -38.93 -10.17 22.55
CA ARG A 64 -37.90 -10.92 23.28
C ARG A 64 -36.60 -10.11 23.34
N ASN A 65 -35.74 -10.44 24.30
CA ASN A 65 -34.40 -9.88 24.41
C ASN A 65 -33.54 -10.17 23.18
N GLN A 66 -33.08 -9.10 22.53
CA GLN A 66 -32.18 -9.09 21.39
C GLN A 66 -30.90 -8.27 21.67
N GLY A 67 -30.80 -7.66 22.84
CA GLY A 67 -29.70 -6.84 23.35
C GLY A 67 -29.92 -5.33 23.14
N LYS A 68 -29.23 -4.52 23.94
CA LYS A 68 -29.29 -3.04 23.94
C LYS A 68 -29.31 -2.40 22.54
N SER A 69 -28.44 -2.84 21.63
CA SER A 69 -28.38 -2.36 20.24
C SER A 69 -29.71 -2.53 19.48
N ALA A 70 -30.46 -3.62 19.73
CA ALA A 70 -31.73 -3.90 19.08
C ALA A 70 -32.84 -2.98 19.62
N ALA A 71 -32.87 -2.75 20.94
CA ALA A 71 -33.78 -1.79 21.56
C ALA A 71 -33.54 -0.37 21.02
N LEU A 72 -32.28 0.07 20.96
CA LEU A 72 -31.93 1.36 20.36
C LEU A 72 -32.30 1.44 18.87
N GLN A 73 -32.09 0.37 18.10
CA GLN A 73 -32.53 0.32 16.69
C GLN A 73 -34.04 0.48 16.55
N ALA A 74 -34.83 -0.21 17.37
CA ALA A 74 -36.28 -0.07 17.34
C ALA A 74 -36.72 1.37 17.66
N ALA A 75 -36.07 2.01 18.64
CA ALA A 75 -36.32 3.42 18.94
C ALA A 75 -35.95 4.34 17.75
N TRP A 76 -34.77 4.16 17.16
CA TRP A 76 -34.32 4.98 16.04
C TRP A 76 -35.13 4.75 14.76
N ASP A 77 -35.64 3.53 14.53
CA ASP A 77 -36.59 3.24 13.44
C ASP A 77 -37.92 3.98 13.64
N ALA A 78 -38.41 4.09 14.88
CA ALA A 78 -39.56 4.92 15.18
C ALA A 78 -39.28 6.41 14.91
N LEU A 79 -38.10 6.92 15.26
CA LEU A 79 -37.70 8.30 14.94
C LEU A 79 -37.52 8.54 13.44
N ARG A 80 -37.05 7.54 12.70
CA ARG A 80 -36.96 7.57 11.24
C ARG A 80 -38.34 7.80 10.62
N VAL A 81 -39.35 7.06 11.08
CA VAL A 81 -40.73 7.21 10.62
C VAL A 81 -41.28 8.62 10.92
N GLU A 82 -41.00 9.17 12.10
CA GLU A 82 -41.42 10.52 12.47
C GLU A 82 -40.73 11.60 11.60
N ARG A 83 -39.41 11.48 11.39
CA ARG A 83 -38.70 12.35 10.45
C ARG A 83 -39.25 12.23 9.03
N ASP A 84 -39.52 11.01 8.55
CA ASP A 84 -40.05 10.79 7.19
C ASP A 84 -41.47 11.37 7.03
N ARG A 85 -42.25 11.46 8.11
CA ARG A 85 -43.55 12.14 8.17
C ARG A 85 -43.42 13.67 8.30
N GLY A 86 -42.22 14.20 8.52
CA GLY A 86 -41.97 15.62 8.74
C GLY A 86 -42.34 16.12 10.14
N THR A 87 -42.56 15.22 11.11
CA THR A 87 -42.83 15.58 12.51
C THR A 87 -41.55 15.81 13.32
N MET A 88 -40.40 15.40 12.78
CA MET A 88 -39.06 15.68 13.30
C MET A 88 -38.13 16.11 12.18
N THR A 89 -37.06 16.83 12.53
CA THR A 89 -36.06 17.32 11.57
C THR A 89 -34.73 16.59 11.77
N ASP A 90 -33.84 16.67 10.77
CA ASP A 90 -32.49 16.10 10.89
C ASP A 90 -31.65 16.77 12.00
N ASP A 91 -32.04 17.97 12.44
CA ASP A 91 -31.41 18.71 13.53
C ASP A 91 -31.91 18.31 14.93
N THR A 92 -32.97 17.50 15.03
CA THR A 92 -33.48 17.01 16.32
C THR A 92 -32.38 16.28 17.08
N ILE A 93 -32.18 16.61 18.37
CA ILE A 93 -31.15 16.02 19.22
C ILE A 93 -31.69 14.77 19.90
N VAL A 94 -31.10 13.62 19.59
CA VAL A 94 -31.37 12.33 20.23
C VAL A 94 -30.37 12.11 21.36
N ILE A 95 -30.88 11.94 22.58
CA ILE A 95 -30.10 11.79 23.80
C ILE A 95 -30.26 10.35 24.30
N ASN A 96 -29.19 9.56 24.29
CA ASN A 96 -29.23 8.20 24.81
C ASN A 96 -28.92 8.19 26.31
N VAL A 97 -29.83 7.64 27.12
CA VAL A 97 -29.66 7.50 28.57
C VAL A 97 -29.90 6.05 28.98
N ASP A 98 -29.01 5.47 29.79
CA ASP A 98 -29.15 4.10 30.26
C ASP A 98 -30.16 4.01 31.42
N ALA A 99 -30.95 2.92 31.44
CA ALA A 99 -32.02 2.70 32.41
C ALA A 99 -31.57 2.36 33.84
N ASP A 100 -30.27 2.22 34.09
CA ASP A 100 -29.69 1.75 35.36
C ASP A 100 -29.17 2.89 36.26
N GLY A 101 -29.27 4.14 35.81
CA GLY A 101 -28.86 5.32 36.55
C GLY A 101 -27.36 5.63 36.48
N GLN A 102 -26.60 5.03 35.54
CA GLN A 102 -25.17 5.32 35.38
C GLN A 102 -24.84 6.68 34.78
N HIS A 103 -25.80 7.38 34.18
CA HIS A 103 -25.56 8.67 33.55
C HIS A 103 -26.04 9.80 34.47
N ASP A 104 -25.11 10.70 34.83
CA ASP A 104 -25.45 11.89 35.59
C ASP A 104 -26.05 12.96 34.67
N LEU A 105 -27.36 13.17 34.82
CA LEU A 105 -28.15 14.08 34.00
C LEU A 105 -27.86 15.56 34.29
N ALA A 106 -27.13 15.88 35.37
CA ALA A 106 -26.68 17.25 35.64
C ALA A 106 -25.75 17.80 34.52
N TYR A 107 -25.07 16.92 33.78
CA TYR A 107 -24.22 17.31 32.67
C TYR A 107 -24.98 17.55 31.35
N LEU A 108 -26.28 17.25 31.29
CA LEU A 108 -27.01 17.21 30.02
C LEU A 108 -27.01 18.56 29.28
N GLU A 109 -27.30 19.65 29.99
CA GLU A 109 -27.25 21.01 29.41
C GLU A 109 -25.83 21.39 28.95
N SER A 110 -24.79 20.98 29.70
CA SER A 110 -23.40 21.23 29.30
C SER A 110 -23.01 20.45 28.05
N LEU A 111 -23.49 19.21 27.91
CA LEU A 111 -23.27 18.38 26.72
C LEU A 111 -24.01 18.93 25.50
N ILE A 112 -25.21 19.47 25.66
CA ILE A 112 -25.95 20.14 24.57
C ILE A 112 -25.21 21.40 24.14
N HIS A 113 -24.81 22.24 25.10
CA HIS A 113 -24.02 23.43 24.80
C HIS A 113 -22.73 23.08 24.07
N ARG A 114 -22.07 21.99 24.45
CA ARG A 114 -20.88 21.47 23.77
C ARG A 114 -21.18 21.05 22.32
N LEU A 115 -22.28 20.32 22.12
CA LEU A 115 -22.72 19.88 20.79
C LEU A 115 -22.95 21.07 19.84
N ASP A 116 -23.59 22.13 20.34
CA ASP A 116 -23.85 23.33 19.55
C ASP A 116 -22.60 24.21 19.35
N SER A 117 -21.84 24.49 20.41
CA SER A 117 -20.67 25.39 20.35
C SER A 117 -19.51 24.87 19.49
N GLU A 118 -19.29 23.56 19.47
CA GLU A 118 -18.26 22.92 18.63
C GLU A 118 -18.75 22.67 17.19
N GLY A 119 -20.03 22.95 16.90
CA GLY A 119 -20.68 22.58 15.64
C GLY A 119 -20.54 21.07 15.39
N ALA A 120 -20.76 20.27 16.44
CA ALA A 120 -20.64 18.83 16.39
C ALA A 120 -21.94 18.19 15.91
N ASP A 121 -21.81 17.07 15.20
CA ASP A 121 -22.93 16.21 14.79
C ASP A 121 -23.30 15.24 15.93
N ALA A 122 -22.34 14.90 16.78
CA ALA A 122 -22.52 14.07 17.96
C ALA A 122 -21.52 14.42 19.06
N VAL A 123 -21.94 14.23 20.32
CA VAL A 123 -21.10 14.26 21.51
C VAL A 123 -21.23 12.91 22.21
N ILE A 124 -20.09 12.27 22.47
CA ILE A 124 -19.98 11.05 23.27
C ILE A 124 -19.30 11.44 24.59
N ALA A 125 -20.04 11.40 25.70
CA ALA A 125 -19.49 11.82 26.99
C ALA A 125 -18.37 10.86 27.42
N ARG A 126 -17.22 11.41 27.83
CA ARG A 126 -16.07 10.64 28.28
C ARG A 126 -16.20 10.31 29.76
N ARG A 127 -16.22 9.03 30.12
CA ARG A 127 -16.32 8.61 31.52
C ARG A 127 -15.01 8.92 32.27
N ASP A 128 -15.13 9.40 33.51
CA ASP A 128 -13.97 9.51 34.38
C ASP A 128 -13.55 8.14 34.92
N PHE A 129 -12.39 7.66 34.45
CA PHE A 129 -11.80 6.40 34.89
C PHE A 129 -10.88 6.54 36.12
N SER A 130 -10.73 7.74 36.69
CA SER A 130 -9.85 8.02 37.86
C SER A 130 -10.20 7.23 39.12
N TYR A 131 -11.44 6.72 39.22
CA TYR A 131 -11.92 5.88 40.32
C TYR A 131 -11.94 4.37 39.99
N HIS A 132 -11.55 3.98 38.76
CA HIS A 132 -11.54 2.58 38.33
C HIS A 132 -10.20 1.88 38.62
N GLY A 133 -10.23 0.57 38.86
CA GLY A 133 -9.01 -0.25 38.97
C GLY A 133 -8.15 -0.23 37.69
N TRP A 134 -6.84 -0.40 37.84
CA TRP A 134 -5.84 -0.24 36.77
C TRP A 134 -6.14 -1.09 35.52
N TYR A 135 -6.66 -2.30 35.68
CA TYR A 135 -6.98 -3.21 34.59
C TYR A 135 -8.14 -2.72 33.71
N LYS A 136 -9.16 -2.07 34.30
CA LYS A 136 -10.26 -1.44 33.54
C LYS A 136 -9.76 -0.22 32.77
N ARG A 137 -8.86 0.57 33.37
CA ARG A 137 -8.21 1.70 32.66
C ARG A 137 -7.42 1.21 31.46
N LEU A 138 -6.61 0.16 31.64
CA LEU A 138 -5.82 -0.42 30.56
C LEU A 138 -6.71 -0.99 29.45
N GLY A 139 -7.79 -1.70 29.81
CA GLY A 139 -8.78 -2.21 28.86
C GLY A 139 -9.43 -1.09 28.04
N ASN A 140 -9.89 -0.01 28.69
CA ASN A 140 -10.47 1.13 28.00
C ASN A 140 -9.46 1.86 27.11
N ILE A 141 -8.21 2.02 27.57
CA ILE A 141 -7.12 2.62 26.76
C ILE A 141 -6.88 1.78 25.50
N ALA A 142 -6.76 0.46 25.64
CA ALA A 142 -6.53 -0.44 24.51
C ALA A 142 -7.71 -0.41 23.51
N MET A 143 -8.94 -0.53 24.01
CA MET A 143 -10.16 -0.47 23.18
C MET A 143 -10.32 0.87 22.48
N THR A 144 -10.07 1.98 23.19
CA THR A 144 -10.15 3.34 22.64
C THR A 144 -9.05 3.62 21.63
N ALA A 145 -7.82 3.13 21.85
CA ALA A 145 -6.73 3.26 20.88
C ALA A 145 -7.05 2.52 19.58
N LEU A 146 -7.56 1.30 19.68
CA LEU A 146 -7.99 0.52 18.51
C LEU A 146 -9.21 1.15 17.82
N GLY A 147 -10.17 1.62 18.61
CA GLY A 147 -11.32 2.36 18.12
C GLY A 147 -10.93 3.65 17.39
N SER A 148 -9.93 4.38 17.88
CA SER A 148 -9.37 5.57 17.24
C SER A 148 -8.73 5.25 15.89
N LEU A 149 -8.00 4.14 15.81
CA LEU A 149 -7.43 3.64 14.55
C LEU A 149 -8.53 3.36 13.52
N PHE A 150 -9.57 2.64 13.93
CA PHE A 150 -10.71 2.35 13.06
C PHE A 150 -11.51 3.62 12.72
N ALA A 151 -11.75 4.53 13.64
CA ALA A 151 -12.46 5.79 13.38
C ALA A 151 -11.66 6.75 12.48
N GLY A 152 -10.32 6.66 12.49
CA GLY A 152 -9.43 7.56 11.75
C GLY A 152 -9.22 8.92 12.42
N ARG A 153 -9.76 9.10 13.63
CA ARG A 153 -9.54 10.26 14.52
C ARG A 153 -9.36 9.76 15.94
N ARG A 154 -8.63 10.55 16.75
CA ARG A 154 -8.40 10.24 18.16
C ARG A 154 -9.71 10.35 18.95
N MET A 155 -10.02 9.30 19.70
CA MET A 155 -11.11 9.24 20.68
C MET A 155 -10.49 9.01 22.08
N HIS A 156 -11.24 9.28 23.13
CA HIS A 156 -10.79 9.17 24.52
C HIS A 156 -11.63 8.21 25.38
N ASP A 157 -12.84 7.90 24.95
CA ASP A 157 -13.71 6.85 25.49
C ASP A 157 -14.76 6.45 24.45
N ILE A 158 -14.47 5.42 23.67
CA ILE A 158 -15.34 4.98 22.56
C ILE A 158 -16.55 4.15 23.02
N GLU A 159 -16.49 3.60 24.23
CA GLU A 159 -17.49 2.65 24.75
C GLU A 159 -18.58 3.32 25.62
N SER A 160 -18.54 4.65 25.77
CA SER A 160 -19.55 5.36 26.56
C SER A 160 -20.92 5.30 25.89
N GLY A 161 -21.95 4.93 26.67
CA GLY A 161 -23.35 4.90 26.24
C GLY A 161 -24.05 6.26 26.31
N TYR A 162 -23.47 7.24 27.00
CA TYR A 162 -24.07 8.56 27.16
C TYR A 162 -23.74 9.45 25.96
N ARG A 163 -24.74 9.66 25.09
CA ARG A 163 -24.53 10.24 23.76
C ARG A 163 -25.63 11.22 23.40
N LEU A 164 -25.23 12.30 22.75
CA LEU A 164 -26.11 13.27 22.12
C LEU A 164 -25.79 13.28 20.64
N ILE A 165 -26.79 13.06 19.79
CA ILE A 165 -26.58 12.84 18.35
C ILE A 165 -27.68 13.57 17.58
N ARG A 166 -27.32 14.33 16.55
CA ARG A 166 -28.31 14.88 15.61
C ARG A 166 -28.98 13.75 14.83
N LEU A 167 -30.29 13.84 14.63
CA LEU A 167 -31.09 12.76 14.06
C LEU A 167 -30.64 12.37 12.63
N GLY A 168 -30.29 13.34 11.78
CA GLY A 168 -29.80 13.08 10.43
C GLY A 168 -28.52 12.21 10.42
N PRO A 169 -27.43 12.64 11.09
CA PRO A 169 -26.23 11.84 11.26
C PRO A 169 -26.46 10.46 11.88
N LEU A 170 -27.37 10.35 12.86
CA LEU A 170 -27.74 9.08 13.48
C LEU A 170 -28.34 8.10 12.46
N LEU A 171 -29.35 8.55 11.71
CA LEU A 171 -30.08 7.71 10.75
C LEU A 171 -29.23 7.36 9.52
N HIS A 172 -28.30 8.22 9.12
CA HIS A 172 -27.32 7.89 8.08
C HIS A 172 -26.30 6.85 8.58
N ALA A 173 -25.78 7.00 9.81
CA ALA A 173 -24.90 6.00 10.41
C ALA A 173 -25.57 4.61 10.51
N GLN A 174 -26.88 4.57 10.77
CA GLN A 174 -27.70 3.35 10.80
C GLN A 174 -27.72 2.55 9.51
N GLU A 175 -27.41 3.16 8.37
CA GLU A 175 -27.32 2.41 7.12
C GLU A 175 -26.09 1.49 7.05
N HIS A 176 -25.11 1.72 7.92
CA HIS A 176 -23.81 1.05 7.92
C HIS A 176 -23.50 0.29 9.21
N TYR A 177 -24.10 0.63 10.34
CA TYR A 177 -23.97 -0.19 11.56
C TYR A 177 -25.03 -1.31 11.57
N ARG A 178 -24.72 -2.44 12.21
CA ARG A 178 -25.67 -3.54 12.40
C ARG A 178 -26.04 -3.77 13.85
N GLY A 179 -25.14 -3.44 14.79
CA GLY A 179 -25.37 -3.61 16.22
C GLY A 179 -25.42 -5.08 16.66
N HIS A 180 -24.94 -5.35 17.85
CA HIS A 180 -25.08 -6.62 18.55
C HIS A 180 -24.81 -6.41 20.04
N ARG A 181 -25.84 -6.56 20.87
CA ARG A 181 -25.76 -6.29 22.32
C ARG A 181 -25.22 -4.88 22.60
N TYR A 182 -23.99 -4.72 23.08
CA TYR A 182 -23.37 -3.45 23.45
C TYR A 182 -22.48 -2.84 22.35
N SER A 183 -22.39 -3.48 21.16
CA SER A 183 -21.50 -3.01 20.10
C SER A 183 -21.95 -1.72 19.42
N GLU A 184 -23.17 -1.26 19.66
CA GLU A 184 -23.68 0.02 19.14
C GLU A 184 -22.72 1.17 19.48
N CYS A 185 -22.18 1.16 20.70
CA CYS A 185 -21.30 2.21 21.17
C CYS A 185 -20.09 2.38 20.25
N VAL A 186 -19.40 1.26 19.98
CA VAL A 186 -18.17 1.27 19.20
C VAL A 186 -18.42 1.38 17.70
N GLU A 187 -19.49 0.75 17.20
CA GLU A 187 -19.83 0.81 15.77
C GLU A 187 -20.25 2.22 15.36
N PHE A 188 -21.12 2.89 16.13
CA PHE A 188 -21.56 4.26 15.80
C PHE A 188 -20.38 5.23 15.74
N ALA A 189 -19.48 5.20 16.72
CA ALA A 189 -18.33 6.09 16.77
C ALA A 189 -17.41 5.92 15.55
N VAL A 190 -17.12 4.68 15.15
CA VAL A 190 -16.34 4.37 13.95
C VAL A 190 -17.08 4.81 12.69
N VAL A 191 -18.37 4.50 12.58
CA VAL A 191 -19.17 4.78 11.38
C VAL A 191 -19.33 6.27 11.18
N ALA A 192 -19.74 7.02 12.20
CA ALA A 192 -20.00 8.45 12.11
C ALA A 192 -18.73 9.22 11.69
N GLN A 193 -17.59 8.94 12.34
CA GLN A 193 -16.31 9.57 11.98
C GLN A 193 -15.88 9.22 10.54
N ARG A 194 -16.09 7.98 10.09
CA ARG A 194 -15.75 7.55 8.72
C ARG A 194 -16.70 8.06 7.65
N LEU A 195 -17.95 8.35 8.01
CA LEU A 195 -18.88 9.09 7.15
C LEU A 195 -18.52 10.58 7.04
N GLY A 196 -17.66 11.09 7.93
CA GLY A 196 -17.14 12.45 7.90
C GLY A 196 -17.76 13.37 8.95
N TYR A 197 -18.66 12.85 9.79
CA TYR A 197 -19.31 13.61 10.84
C TYR A 197 -18.32 14.03 11.95
N ARG A 198 -18.60 15.17 12.58
CA ARG A 198 -17.86 15.69 13.72
C ARG A 198 -18.41 15.06 15.00
N VAL A 199 -17.65 14.11 15.54
CA VAL A 199 -17.96 13.50 16.85
C VAL A 199 -16.96 14.01 17.89
N ASP A 200 -17.47 14.70 18.90
CA ASP A 200 -16.71 15.13 20.08
C ASP A 200 -16.71 14.02 21.14
N ASN A 201 -15.56 13.78 21.76
CA ASN A 201 -15.39 12.80 22.83
C ASN A 201 -14.42 13.28 23.93
N ASP A 202 -14.36 14.60 24.14
CA ASP A 202 -13.42 15.21 25.09
C ASP A 202 -14.10 15.62 26.41
N PHE A 203 -15.41 15.83 26.42
CA PHE A 203 -16.15 16.27 27.60
C PHE A 203 -16.24 15.16 28.67
N VAL A 204 -15.60 15.38 29.82
CA VAL A 204 -15.52 14.40 30.92
C VAL A 204 -16.76 14.47 31.82
N VAL A 205 -17.32 13.32 32.18
CA VAL A 205 -18.45 13.18 33.11
C VAL A 205 -18.15 12.18 34.23
N HIS A 206 -18.72 12.46 35.42
CA HIS A 206 -18.71 11.54 36.55
C HIS A 206 -19.76 10.45 36.37
N VAL A 207 -19.45 9.21 36.79
CA VAL A 207 -20.37 8.07 36.74
C VAL A 207 -20.94 7.80 38.16
N PRO A 208 -22.19 8.17 38.46
CA PRO A 208 -22.77 8.13 39.82
C PRO A 208 -22.97 6.72 40.36
N VAL A 209 -23.30 5.75 39.50
CA VAL A 209 -23.54 4.35 39.88
C VAL A 209 -22.57 3.45 39.13
N LEU A 210 -21.92 2.51 39.80
CA LEU A 210 -21.00 1.58 39.14
C LEU A 210 -21.64 0.19 39.01
N ARG A 211 -22.13 -0.18 37.82
CA ARG A 211 -22.46 -1.58 37.49
C ARG A 211 -21.57 -2.06 36.34
N THR A 212 -20.82 -3.14 36.55
CA THR A 212 -19.98 -3.71 35.48
C THR A 212 -20.25 -5.19 35.27
N ASN A 213 -20.95 -5.49 34.18
CA ASN A 213 -21.21 -6.85 33.71
C ASN A 213 -20.40 -7.22 32.44
N THR A 214 -19.45 -6.37 32.03
CA THR A 214 -18.67 -6.55 30.80
C THR A 214 -17.72 -7.75 30.92
N ARG A 215 -17.82 -8.70 30.01
CA ARG A 215 -16.96 -9.90 29.95
C ARG A 215 -15.92 -9.75 28.84
N LEU A 216 -14.84 -10.53 28.91
CA LEU A 216 -13.80 -10.55 27.86
C LEU A 216 -14.37 -10.87 26.46
N LYS A 217 -15.39 -11.74 26.39
CA LYS A 217 -16.10 -12.05 25.13
C LYS A 217 -16.75 -10.81 24.50
N ASP A 218 -17.19 -9.85 25.30
CA ASP A 218 -17.84 -8.63 24.82
C ASP A 218 -16.78 -7.68 24.24
N ALA A 219 -15.60 -7.59 24.86
CA ALA A 219 -14.46 -6.87 24.31
C ALA A 219 -14.00 -7.46 22.95
N VAL A 220 -13.87 -8.79 22.84
CA VAL A 220 -13.55 -9.45 21.55
C VAL A 220 -14.63 -9.18 20.50
N SER A 221 -15.90 -9.24 20.89
CA SER A 221 -17.03 -8.88 20.02
C SER A 221 -16.90 -7.42 19.54
N HIS A 222 -16.59 -6.47 20.43
CA HIS A 222 -16.41 -5.06 20.07
C HIS A 222 -15.28 -4.87 19.06
N VAL A 223 -14.13 -5.54 19.24
CA VAL A 223 -13.02 -5.51 18.27
C VAL A 223 -13.47 -5.95 16.88
N ILE A 224 -14.13 -7.11 16.80
CA ILE A 224 -14.62 -7.65 15.52
C ILE A 224 -15.66 -6.71 14.91
N ARG A 225 -16.58 -6.18 15.72
CA ARG A 225 -17.66 -5.29 15.26
C ARG A 225 -17.12 -3.95 14.77
N MET A 226 -16.13 -3.35 15.44
CA MET A 226 -15.44 -2.15 14.96
C MET A 226 -14.77 -2.39 13.61
N ALA A 227 -14.05 -3.50 13.46
CA ALA A 227 -13.40 -3.86 12.21
C ALA A 227 -14.43 -4.04 11.08
N LEU A 228 -15.54 -4.72 11.36
CA LEU A 228 -16.63 -4.89 10.39
C LEU A 228 -17.36 -3.59 10.06
N ALA A 229 -17.56 -2.70 11.04
CA ALA A 229 -18.19 -1.40 10.82
C ALA A 229 -17.29 -0.48 9.99
N TRP A 230 -16.00 -0.41 10.33
CA TRP A 230 -14.97 0.24 9.52
C TRP A 230 -15.00 -0.29 8.10
N TYR A 231 -14.99 -1.61 7.94
CA TYR A 231 -15.06 -2.28 6.65
C TYR A 231 -16.30 -1.86 5.86
N ARG A 232 -17.51 -1.90 6.46
CA ARG A 232 -18.75 -1.52 5.76
C ARG A 232 -18.75 -0.06 5.31
N VAL A 233 -18.14 0.85 6.06
CA VAL A 233 -18.08 2.26 5.63
C VAL A 233 -16.99 2.45 4.59
N VAL A 234 -15.75 2.07 4.88
CA VAL A 234 -14.61 2.31 3.98
C VAL A 234 -14.76 1.55 2.66
N CYS A 235 -15.32 0.34 2.69
CA CYS A 235 -15.44 -0.50 1.51
C CYS A 235 -16.78 -0.40 0.81
N TRP A 236 -17.88 -0.08 1.51
CA TRP A 236 -19.24 -0.11 0.92
C TRP A 236 -20.01 1.21 0.96
N ARG A 237 -19.49 2.31 1.54
CA ARG A 237 -20.20 3.60 1.57
C ARG A 237 -20.64 4.02 0.17
N ASP A 238 -19.71 3.96 -0.78
CA ASP A 238 -19.91 4.43 -2.14
C ASP A 238 -20.42 3.30 -3.07
N VAL A 239 -20.79 2.15 -2.51
CA VAL A 239 -21.29 0.97 -3.24
C VAL A 239 -22.81 0.88 -3.08
N PRO A 240 -23.60 1.02 -4.17
CA PRO A 240 -25.05 0.89 -4.13
C PRO A 240 -25.52 -0.39 -3.46
N LYS A 241 -26.64 -0.35 -2.71
CA LYS A 241 -27.14 -1.53 -1.95
C LYS A 241 -27.37 -2.75 -2.86
N ALA A 242 -27.97 -2.57 -4.04
CA ALA A 242 -28.20 -3.62 -5.03
C ALA A 242 -26.93 -4.31 -5.55
N GLN A 243 -25.78 -3.67 -5.33
CA GLN A 243 -24.49 -4.12 -5.76
C GLN A 243 -23.77 -4.91 -4.64
N ARG A 244 -24.08 -4.72 -3.36
CA ARG A 244 -23.37 -5.39 -2.25
C ARG A 244 -23.55 -6.93 -2.30
N SER A 245 -22.47 -7.66 -2.59
CA SER A 245 -22.45 -9.14 -2.63
C SER A 245 -21.44 -9.67 -1.61
N TRP A 246 -21.90 -10.53 -0.71
CA TRP A 246 -21.05 -11.14 0.31
C TRP A 246 -20.01 -12.08 -0.33
N ILE A 247 -20.34 -12.74 -1.45
CA ILE A 247 -19.44 -13.64 -2.18
C ILE A 247 -18.28 -12.86 -2.78
N GLY A 248 -18.56 -11.74 -3.46
CA GLY A 248 -17.51 -10.90 -4.04
C GLY A 248 -16.55 -10.36 -2.99
N VAL A 249 -17.07 -10.05 -1.80
CA VAL A 249 -16.26 -9.66 -0.65
C VAL A 249 -15.42 -10.80 -0.11
N ALA A 250 -16.01 -11.98 0.10
CA ALA A 250 -15.26 -13.14 0.58
C ALA A 250 -14.11 -13.49 -0.38
N LEU A 251 -14.38 -13.44 -1.69
CA LEU A 251 -13.38 -13.64 -2.73
C LEU A 251 -12.29 -12.57 -2.70
N ALA A 252 -12.66 -11.28 -2.61
CA ALA A 252 -11.70 -10.19 -2.49
C ALA A 252 -10.81 -10.35 -1.25
N THR A 253 -11.40 -10.65 -0.09
CA THR A 253 -10.65 -10.90 1.15
C THR A 253 -9.72 -12.11 1.01
N ALA A 254 -10.17 -13.18 0.36
CA ALA A 254 -9.32 -14.36 0.10
C ALA A 254 -8.13 -14.01 -0.80
N ILE A 255 -8.35 -13.27 -1.89
CA ILE A 255 -7.28 -12.80 -2.79
C ILE A 255 -6.27 -11.93 -2.03
N LEU A 256 -6.76 -10.98 -1.23
CA LEU A 256 -5.91 -10.10 -0.43
C LEU A 256 -5.13 -10.88 0.65
N ALA A 257 -5.74 -11.91 1.25
CA ALA A 257 -5.08 -12.78 2.21
C ALA A 257 -3.98 -13.62 1.56
N VAL A 258 -4.23 -14.21 0.39
CA VAL A 258 -3.22 -14.96 -0.38
C VAL A 258 -2.05 -14.06 -0.76
N PHE A 259 -2.33 -12.86 -1.27
CA PHE A 259 -1.27 -11.90 -1.60
C PHE A 259 -0.49 -11.42 -0.38
N SER A 260 -1.18 -11.19 0.76
CA SER A 260 -0.50 -10.83 2.01
C SER A 260 0.40 -11.97 2.51
N GLY A 261 -0.05 -13.23 2.36
CA GLY A 261 0.77 -14.40 2.65
C GLY A 261 2.00 -14.49 1.75
N PHE A 262 1.84 -14.28 0.44
CA PHE A 262 2.95 -14.20 -0.50
C PHE A 262 3.95 -13.08 -0.14
N LEU A 263 3.46 -11.88 0.16
CA LEU A 263 4.31 -10.77 0.57
C LEU A 263 5.04 -11.08 1.90
N GLY A 264 4.39 -11.82 2.80
CA GLY A 264 5.00 -12.34 4.02
C GLY A 264 6.13 -13.34 3.77
N ILE A 265 6.00 -14.21 2.76
CA ILE A 265 7.06 -15.13 2.32
C ILE A 265 8.23 -14.33 1.70
N VAL A 266 7.93 -13.34 0.86
CA VAL A 266 8.97 -12.44 0.32
C VAL A 266 9.69 -11.72 1.45
N PHE A 267 8.96 -11.24 2.46
CA PHE A 267 9.51 -10.56 3.62
C PHE A 267 10.33 -11.47 4.55
N SER A 268 10.18 -12.79 4.52
CA SER A 268 10.94 -13.69 5.39
C SER A 268 12.34 -14.03 4.87
N HIS A 269 12.70 -13.60 3.66
CA HIS A 269 13.95 -13.99 3.00
C HIS A 269 14.60 -12.85 2.20
N THR A 270 15.92 -12.90 2.07
CA THR A 270 16.64 -12.19 1.00
C THR A 270 16.24 -12.79 -0.35
N VAL A 271 15.96 -11.96 -1.35
CA VAL A 271 15.51 -12.45 -2.66
C VAL A 271 16.49 -12.03 -3.73
N TYR A 272 17.07 -13.01 -4.45
CA TYR A 272 17.99 -12.81 -5.57
C TYR A 272 17.40 -13.45 -6.83
N LEU A 273 17.23 -12.66 -7.89
CA LEU A 273 16.46 -13.03 -9.08
C LEU A 273 17.25 -12.87 -10.40
N GLY A 274 18.54 -12.55 -10.33
CA GLY A 274 19.37 -12.32 -11.51
C GLY A 274 19.24 -10.90 -12.04
N ASN A 275 18.06 -10.54 -12.56
CA ASN A 275 17.80 -9.35 -13.40
C ASN A 275 17.84 -7.98 -12.65
N ASP A 276 16.78 -7.15 -12.68
CA ASP A 276 16.69 -5.85 -11.97
C ASP A 276 17.02 -5.95 -10.44
N SER A 277 16.96 -7.17 -9.87
CA SER A 277 17.46 -7.46 -8.53
C SER A 277 18.96 -7.18 -8.37
N ALA A 278 19.83 -7.68 -9.24
CA ALA A 278 21.28 -7.51 -9.12
C ALA A 278 21.67 -6.03 -9.19
N GLN A 279 20.99 -5.26 -10.04
CA GLN A 279 21.16 -3.80 -10.08
C GLN A 279 20.83 -3.17 -8.73
N SER A 280 19.70 -3.53 -8.13
CA SER A 280 19.30 -2.97 -6.84
C SER A 280 20.28 -3.37 -5.73
N TYR A 281 20.73 -4.62 -5.66
CA TYR A 281 21.71 -5.07 -4.66
C TYR A 281 23.08 -4.43 -4.87
N GLY A 282 23.60 -4.42 -6.10
CA GLY A 282 24.90 -3.85 -6.43
C GLY A 282 25.00 -2.36 -6.13
N HIS A 283 24.00 -1.58 -6.55
CA HIS A 283 23.96 -0.14 -6.27
C HIS A 283 23.78 0.14 -4.77
N VAL A 284 22.90 -0.59 -4.08
CA VAL A 284 22.69 -0.42 -2.63
C VAL A 284 23.94 -0.80 -1.83
N TRP A 285 24.62 -1.88 -2.21
CA TRP A 285 25.91 -2.26 -1.62
C TRP A 285 26.94 -1.15 -1.83
N PHE A 286 27.09 -0.65 -3.05
CA PHE A 286 28.11 0.35 -3.35
C PHE A 286 27.85 1.68 -2.62
N ILE A 287 26.60 2.15 -2.57
CA ILE A 287 26.24 3.34 -1.79
C ILE A 287 26.55 3.12 -0.31
N ALA A 288 26.19 1.97 0.25
CA ALA A 288 26.48 1.65 1.66
C ALA A 288 28.01 1.61 1.93
N HIS A 289 28.78 1.01 1.02
CA HIS A 289 30.24 0.94 1.10
C HIS A 289 30.89 2.33 1.00
N SER A 290 30.42 3.18 0.09
CA SER A 290 30.89 4.56 -0.06
C SER A 290 30.64 5.41 1.19
N LEU A 291 29.46 5.25 1.80
CA LEU A 291 29.11 5.91 3.06
C LEU A 291 29.96 5.43 4.24
N GLN A 292 30.21 4.12 4.36
CA GLN A 292 31.07 3.55 5.40
C GLN A 292 32.53 4.00 5.28
N SER A 293 33.03 4.12 4.06
CA SER A 293 34.41 4.49 3.78
C SER A 293 34.66 6.00 3.82
N GLY A 294 33.64 6.81 4.10
CA GLY A 294 33.76 8.28 4.25
C GLY A 294 33.82 9.05 2.93
N HIS A 295 33.56 8.40 1.79
CA HIS A 295 33.61 9.01 0.46
C HIS A 295 32.34 9.78 0.07
N GLY A 296 31.33 9.84 0.95
CA GLY A 296 30.12 10.64 0.75
C GLY A 296 29.07 9.97 -0.13
N ILE A 297 28.28 10.77 -0.85
CA ILE A 297 27.21 10.31 -1.73
C ILE A 297 27.82 10.07 -3.13
N PRO A 298 27.91 8.82 -3.61
CA PRO A 298 28.59 8.55 -4.87
C PRO A 298 27.71 8.95 -6.06
N LEU A 299 28.28 9.73 -6.98
CA LEU A 299 27.67 10.02 -8.28
C LEU A 299 28.04 8.99 -9.35
N HIS A 300 29.20 8.35 -9.21
CA HIS A 300 29.72 7.33 -10.11
C HIS A 300 30.10 6.06 -9.34
N VAL A 301 30.05 4.91 -10.02
CA VAL A 301 30.54 3.62 -9.52
C VAL A 301 31.91 3.32 -10.17
N PRO A 302 33.05 3.47 -9.47
CA PRO A 302 34.38 3.23 -10.02
C PRO A 302 34.56 1.83 -10.62
N TYR A 303 33.81 0.86 -10.08
CA TYR A 303 33.91 -0.54 -10.44
C TYR A 303 33.00 -0.95 -11.60
N LEU A 304 32.26 -0.03 -12.21
CA LEU A 304 31.24 -0.34 -13.22
C LEU A 304 31.41 0.57 -14.44
N GLU A 305 31.30 -0.01 -15.63
CA GLU A 305 31.65 0.67 -16.90
C GLU A 305 32.98 1.44 -16.82
N ASN A 306 34.01 0.83 -16.23
CA ASN A 306 35.33 1.45 -16.03
C ASN A 306 35.30 2.80 -15.27
N GLY A 307 34.28 3.01 -14.43
CA GLY A 307 34.11 4.22 -13.64
C GLY A 307 33.20 5.27 -14.27
N GLU A 308 32.67 5.03 -15.48
CA GLU A 308 31.76 5.96 -16.14
C GLU A 308 30.31 5.80 -15.65
N ALA A 309 29.95 4.63 -15.10
CA ALA A 309 28.59 4.33 -14.67
C ALA A 309 28.09 5.30 -13.59
N LEU A 310 26.95 5.94 -13.86
CA LEU A 310 26.29 6.86 -12.95
C LEU A 310 25.45 6.10 -11.91
N THR A 311 25.60 6.47 -10.63
CA THR A 311 24.84 5.88 -9.51
C THR A 311 23.64 6.73 -9.13
N LEU A 312 23.87 8.01 -8.85
CA LEU A 312 22.86 8.94 -8.35
C LEU A 312 22.76 10.16 -9.27
N PRO A 313 21.59 10.83 -9.33
CA PRO A 313 20.44 10.67 -8.43
C PRO A 313 19.32 9.78 -8.97
N TYR A 314 19.53 9.01 -10.04
CA TYR A 314 18.58 7.98 -10.44
C TYR A 314 18.35 6.97 -9.30
N ALA A 315 17.09 6.57 -9.07
CA ALA A 315 16.70 5.62 -8.04
C ALA A 315 17.17 5.99 -6.61
N ALA A 316 17.52 7.25 -6.35
CA ALA A 316 17.95 7.73 -5.04
C ALA A 316 16.91 7.46 -3.93
N ILE A 317 15.63 7.59 -4.28
CA ILE A 317 14.51 7.45 -3.34
C ILE A 317 14.42 6.03 -2.75
N PRO A 318 14.45 4.94 -3.53
CA PRO A 318 14.55 3.60 -2.96
C PRO A 318 15.97 3.21 -2.51
N TRP A 319 17.03 3.62 -3.21
CA TRP A 319 18.38 3.09 -2.93
C TRP A 319 19.05 3.69 -1.69
N ILE A 320 18.93 5.00 -1.43
CA ILE A 320 19.59 5.62 -0.26
C ILE A 320 19.03 5.05 1.05
N PRO A 321 17.70 4.96 1.27
CA PRO A 321 17.16 4.34 2.47
C PRO A 321 17.58 2.87 2.62
N ALA A 322 17.59 2.11 1.52
CA ALA A 322 18.05 0.72 1.52
C ALA A 322 19.54 0.63 1.89
N ALA A 323 20.39 1.53 1.40
CA ALA A 323 21.82 1.56 1.71
C ALA A 323 22.10 1.89 3.18
N LEU A 324 21.34 2.83 3.76
CA LEU A 324 21.44 3.15 5.19
C LEU A 324 21.00 1.97 6.07
N LEU A 325 19.89 1.31 5.69
CA LEU A 325 19.41 0.12 6.40
C LEU A 325 20.36 -1.06 6.26
N ARG A 326 21.01 -1.22 5.10
CA ARG A 326 21.98 -2.28 4.83
C ARG A 326 23.11 -2.31 5.85
N LEU A 327 23.51 -1.15 6.38
CA LEU A 327 24.53 -1.05 7.44
C LEU A 327 24.15 -1.81 8.72
N VAL A 328 22.86 -2.05 8.96
CA VAL A 328 22.32 -2.67 10.17
C VAL A 328 21.80 -4.08 9.91
N ILE A 329 21.07 -4.29 8.80
CA ILE A 329 20.35 -5.54 8.52
C ILE A 329 20.85 -6.27 7.26
N GLY A 330 21.97 -5.84 6.67
CA GLY A 330 22.59 -6.49 5.53
C GLY A 330 21.72 -6.46 4.26
N ASP A 331 21.77 -7.54 3.47
CA ASP A 331 21.07 -7.66 2.18
C ASP A 331 19.55 -7.55 2.34
N PHE A 332 19.03 -7.93 3.50
CA PHE A 332 17.61 -7.88 3.80
C PHE A 332 17.03 -6.46 3.67
N ALA A 333 17.84 -5.42 3.76
CA ALA A 333 17.42 -4.04 3.52
C ALA A 333 16.77 -3.84 2.14
N VAL A 334 17.26 -4.54 1.12
CA VAL A 334 16.75 -4.45 -0.25
C VAL A 334 15.37 -5.13 -0.35
N THR A 335 15.20 -6.32 0.24
CA THR A 335 13.89 -6.98 0.42
C THR A 335 12.90 -6.10 1.17
N LEU A 336 13.30 -5.57 2.33
CA LEU A 336 12.46 -4.71 3.15
C LEU A 336 11.96 -3.50 2.35
N THR A 337 12.85 -2.86 1.59
CA THR A 337 12.52 -1.69 0.78
C THR A 337 11.60 -2.04 -0.39
N MET A 338 11.70 -3.25 -0.96
CA MET A 338 10.74 -3.77 -1.94
C MET A 338 9.34 -3.92 -1.33
N VAL A 339 9.24 -4.58 -0.17
CA VAL A 339 7.97 -4.77 0.53
C VAL A 339 7.33 -3.43 0.89
N VAL A 340 8.14 -2.47 1.38
CA VAL A 340 7.69 -1.11 1.65
C VAL A 340 7.20 -0.42 0.37
N GLY A 341 7.89 -0.58 -0.76
CA GLY A 341 7.47 -0.08 -2.06
C GLY A 341 6.10 -0.63 -2.49
N VAL A 342 5.87 -1.93 -2.34
CA VAL A 342 4.58 -2.57 -2.66
C VAL A 342 3.46 -2.03 -1.76
N VAL A 343 3.71 -1.91 -0.46
CA VAL A 343 2.75 -1.33 0.49
C VAL A 343 2.45 0.14 0.14
N LEU A 344 3.48 0.91 -0.20
CA LEU A 344 3.36 2.31 -0.63
C LEU A 344 2.52 2.43 -1.90
N LEU A 345 2.73 1.55 -2.88
CA LEU A 345 1.97 1.48 -4.12
C LEU A 345 0.48 1.17 -3.87
N LEU A 346 0.19 0.12 -3.10
CA LEU A 346 -1.20 -0.23 -2.76
C LEU A 346 -1.88 0.89 -1.96
N TRP A 347 -1.15 1.50 -1.02
CA TRP A 347 -1.61 2.66 -0.28
C TRP A 347 -1.88 3.85 -1.20
N GLY A 348 -0.96 4.19 -2.10
CA GLY A 348 -1.12 5.26 -3.08
C GLY A 348 -2.35 5.09 -3.95
N ILE A 349 -2.54 3.89 -4.51
CA ILE A 349 -3.72 3.56 -5.32
C ILE A 349 -5.01 3.70 -4.50
N SER A 350 -5.02 3.24 -3.23
CA SER A 350 -6.18 3.35 -2.34
C SER A 350 -6.54 4.80 -1.99
N ARG A 351 -5.55 5.71 -2.02
CA ARG A 351 -5.72 7.13 -1.65
C ARG A 351 -6.08 8.00 -2.85
N TRP A 352 -5.62 7.62 -4.04
CA TRP A 352 -5.87 8.31 -5.29
C TRP A 352 -7.26 8.06 -5.84
N LEU A 353 -7.69 6.80 -5.89
CA LEU A 353 -9.01 6.44 -6.40
C LEU A 353 -9.93 6.17 -5.19
N PRO A 354 -10.86 7.07 -4.80
CA PRO A 354 -11.87 6.74 -3.80
C PRO A 354 -12.65 5.45 -4.14
N ARG A 355 -12.72 5.11 -5.43
CA ARG A 355 -13.34 3.88 -5.96
C ARG A 355 -12.53 2.59 -5.73
N THR A 356 -11.21 2.64 -5.46
CA THR A 356 -10.37 1.45 -5.20
C THR A 356 -10.40 1.00 -3.74
N ALA A 357 -11.01 1.76 -2.82
CA ALA A 357 -11.25 1.33 -1.44
C ALA A 357 -12.22 0.14 -1.34
N SER A 358 -12.95 -0.16 -2.44
CA SER A 358 -13.67 -1.42 -2.59
C SER A 358 -12.68 -2.59 -2.62
N PRO A 359 -12.82 -3.59 -1.74
CA PRO A 359 -11.98 -4.77 -1.68
C PRO A 359 -11.91 -5.51 -3.01
N LEU A 360 -12.99 -5.49 -3.81
CA LEU A 360 -13.01 -6.08 -5.14
C LEU A 360 -12.08 -5.38 -6.12
N VAL A 361 -11.99 -4.05 -6.03
CA VAL A 361 -11.10 -3.28 -6.90
C VAL A 361 -9.66 -3.39 -6.42
N MET A 362 -9.43 -3.39 -5.10
CA MET A 362 -8.10 -3.68 -4.55
C MET A 362 -7.64 -5.11 -4.89
N ALA A 363 -8.56 -6.09 -4.87
CA ALA A 363 -8.27 -7.44 -5.34
C ALA A 363 -7.92 -7.45 -6.84
N ALA A 364 -8.55 -6.60 -7.66
CA ALA A 364 -8.18 -6.44 -9.07
C ALA A 364 -6.78 -5.83 -9.26
N VAL A 365 -6.36 -4.90 -8.38
CA VAL A 365 -4.96 -4.41 -8.34
C VAL A 365 -4.02 -5.57 -8.04
N VAL A 366 -4.34 -6.35 -7.01
CA VAL A 366 -3.50 -7.45 -6.53
C VAL A 366 -3.42 -8.61 -7.52
N VAL A 367 -4.48 -8.88 -8.28
CA VAL A 367 -4.50 -9.90 -9.35
C VAL A 367 -3.78 -9.43 -10.62
N ASN A 368 -3.43 -8.13 -10.72
CA ASN A 368 -2.69 -7.62 -11.86
C ASN A 368 -1.32 -8.33 -11.95
N TRP A 369 -1.12 -9.07 -13.04
CA TRP A 369 0.11 -9.85 -13.28
C TRP A 369 1.37 -8.99 -13.18
N GLN A 370 1.32 -7.73 -13.62
CA GLN A 370 2.49 -6.87 -13.64
C GLN A 370 2.90 -6.40 -12.24
N LEU A 371 1.98 -6.41 -11.27
CA LEU A 371 2.37 -6.27 -9.86
C LEU A 371 3.21 -7.46 -9.40
N TRP A 372 2.78 -8.68 -9.68
CA TRP A 372 3.53 -9.90 -9.36
C TRP A 372 4.88 -9.93 -10.08
N ASN A 373 4.88 -9.64 -11.38
CA ASN A 373 6.09 -9.56 -12.18
C ASN A 373 7.06 -8.50 -11.64
N SER A 374 6.56 -7.35 -11.16
CA SER A 374 7.41 -6.32 -10.56
C SER A 374 8.10 -6.81 -9.28
N ILE A 375 7.41 -7.63 -8.48
CA ILE A 375 7.98 -8.25 -7.27
C ILE A 375 8.96 -9.36 -7.64
N LEU A 376 8.56 -10.25 -8.55
CA LEU A 376 9.33 -11.42 -9.00
C LEU A 376 10.51 -11.08 -9.91
N GLN A 377 10.54 -9.91 -10.54
CA GLN A 377 11.72 -9.40 -11.27
C GLN A 377 12.48 -8.36 -10.43
N PHE A 378 11.97 -8.06 -9.23
CA PHE A 378 12.57 -7.12 -8.30
C PHE A 378 12.76 -5.69 -8.84
N GLN A 379 11.73 -5.18 -9.52
CA GLN A 379 11.70 -3.84 -10.14
C GLN A 379 11.52 -2.73 -9.10
N LEU A 380 12.45 -2.63 -8.16
CA LEU A 380 12.36 -1.76 -6.99
C LEU A 380 12.09 -0.28 -7.36
N PRO A 381 12.86 0.34 -8.29
CA PRO A 381 12.61 1.73 -8.68
C PRO A 381 11.23 1.94 -9.32
N THR A 382 10.76 0.99 -10.12
CA THR A 382 9.44 1.03 -10.77
C THR A 382 8.30 1.06 -9.75
N VAL A 383 8.33 0.13 -8.78
CA VAL A 383 7.27 0.00 -7.76
C VAL A 383 7.17 1.28 -6.92
N TRP A 384 8.31 1.83 -6.51
CA TRP A 384 8.38 3.10 -5.77
C TRP A 384 7.86 4.28 -6.61
N ALA A 385 8.31 4.40 -7.85
CA ALA A 385 7.90 5.49 -8.74
C ALA A 385 6.38 5.50 -8.98
N LEU A 386 5.79 4.33 -9.28
CA LEU A 386 4.34 4.22 -9.50
C LEU A 386 3.54 4.50 -8.21
N GLY A 387 4.01 4.05 -7.05
CA GLY A 387 3.36 4.31 -5.77
C GLY A 387 3.38 5.79 -5.38
N LEU A 388 4.53 6.45 -5.57
CA LEU A 388 4.69 7.88 -5.35
C LEU A 388 3.86 8.71 -6.34
N ALA A 389 3.78 8.30 -7.61
CA ALA A 389 2.92 8.95 -8.60
C ALA A 389 1.43 8.88 -8.21
N ALA A 390 0.96 7.72 -7.75
CA ALA A 390 -0.40 7.57 -7.23
C ALA A 390 -0.65 8.46 -6.01
N LEU A 391 0.29 8.52 -5.06
CA LEU A 391 0.16 9.43 -3.90
C LEU A 391 0.19 10.91 -4.29
N ALA A 392 1.01 11.29 -5.26
CA ALA A 392 1.06 12.65 -5.78
C ALA A 392 -0.32 13.05 -6.33
N ALA A 393 -0.92 12.20 -7.15
CA ALA A 393 -2.27 12.39 -7.68
C ALA A 393 -3.31 12.53 -6.56
N ALA A 394 -3.21 11.67 -5.53
CA ALA A 394 -4.07 11.70 -4.36
C ALA A 394 -3.98 13.03 -3.57
N GLU A 395 -2.81 13.65 -3.47
CA GLU A 395 -2.64 14.94 -2.79
C GLU A 395 -3.07 16.12 -3.68
N PHE A 396 -2.84 16.05 -4.99
CA PHE A 396 -3.41 17.02 -5.94
C PHE A 396 -4.94 17.01 -5.90
N ASP A 397 -5.56 15.84 -5.83
CA ASP A 397 -7.01 15.72 -5.73
C ASP A 397 -7.59 16.34 -4.45
N ARG A 398 -6.78 16.42 -3.40
CA ARG A 398 -7.13 17.02 -2.09
C ARG A 398 -6.75 18.50 -1.97
N ASP A 399 -6.40 19.14 -3.08
CA ASP A 399 -5.97 20.55 -3.15
C ASP A 399 -4.73 20.84 -2.28
N ARG A 400 -3.79 19.90 -2.24
CA ARG A 400 -2.50 20.02 -1.51
C ARG A 400 -1.33 20.01 -2.48
N PRO A 401 -1.19 21.03 -3.34
CA PRO A 401 -0.30 20.99 -4.48
C PRO A 401 1.18 20.91 -4.11
N ARG A 402 1.60 21.51 -2.99
CA ARG A 402 2.99 21.43 -2.50
C ARG A 402 3.40 19.98 -2.19
N ARG A 403 2.52 19.22 -1.53
CA ARG A 403 2.75 17.81 -1.21
C ARG A 403 2.70 16.95 -2.46
N GLY A 404 1.74 17.22 -3.34
CA GLY A 404 1.65 16.56 -4.65
C GLY A 404 2.93 16.74 -5.48
N ALA A 405 3.47 17.97 -5.55
CA ALA A 405 4.69 18.28 -6.28
C ALA A 405 5.92 17.55 -5.72
N ALA A 406 6.07 17.51 -4.39
CA ALA A 406 7.17 16.80 -3.74
C ALA A 406 7.11 15.30 -4.02
N LEU A 407 5.92 14.69 -3.98
CA LEU A 407 5.72 13.28 -4.30
C LEU A 407 5.94 13.00 -5.79
N ALA A 408 5.52 13.91 -6.68
CA ALA A 408 5.78 13.80 -8.12
C ALA A 408 7.28 13.89 -8.44
N ALA A 409 8.01 14.79 -7.78
CA ALA A 409 9.47 14.88 -7.90
C ALA A 409 10.12 13.59 -7.41
N ALA A 410 9.70 13.07 -6.25
CA ALA A 410 10.19 11.80 -5.73
C ALA A 410 9.89 10.63 -6.67
N ALA A 411 8.71 10.61 -7.32
CA ALA A 411 8.39 9.59 -8.32
C ALA A 411 9.33 9.64 -9.54
N LEU A 412 9.63 10.85 -10.04
CA LEU A 412 10.56 11.05 -11.15
C LEU A 412 12.01 10.70 -10.76
N ILE A 413 12.45 11.04 -9.55
CA ILE A 413 13.78 10.67 -9.05
C ILE A 413 13.89 9.15 -8.85
N ALA A 414 12.82 8.52 -8.34
CA ALA A 414 12.78 7.07 -8.18
C ALA A 414 12.93 6.37 -9.53
N HIS A 415 12.19 6.79 -10.56
CA HIS A 415 12.39 6.31 -11.92
C HIS A 415 11.77 7.30 -12.93
N PRO A 416 12.56 8.02 -13.75
CA PRO A 416 12.04 9.07 -14.63
C PRO A 416 10.94 8.62 -15.60
N LEU A 417 11.17 7.51 -16.33
CA LEU A 417 10.19 6.96 -17.26
C LEU A 417 8.91 6.47 -16.55
N MET A 418 9.04 5.60 -15.54
CA MET A 418 7.87 5.02 -14.86
C MET A 418 7.12 6.05 -14.02
N GLY A 419 7.83 6.94 -13.33
CA GLY A 419 7.25 8.06 -12.60
C GLY A 419 6.53 9.04 -13.52
N GLY A 420 7.15 9.41 -14.64
CA GLY A 420 6.55 10.31 -15.64
C GLY A 420 5.28 9.74 -16.26
N VAL A 421 5.31 8.48 -16.72
CA VAL A 421 4.12 7.81 -17.26
C VAL A 421 3.06 7.60 -16.18
N GLY A 422 3.45 7.25 -14.96
CA GLY A 422 2.53 7.14 -13.83
C GLY A 422 1.80 8.44 -13.54
N ILE A 423 2.53 9.56 -13.49
CA ILE A 423 1.95 10.91 -13.34
C ILE A 423 1.01 11.21 -14.50
N ALA A 424 1.43 10.99 -15.75
CA ALA A 424 0.60 11.25 -16.93
C ALA A 424 -0.71 10.44 -16.91
N LEU A 425 -0.65 9.15 -16.60
CA LEU A 425 -1.83 8.29 -16.47
C LEU A 425 -2.78 8.78 -15.38
N THR A 426 -2.25 9.20 -14.23
CA THR A 426 -3.09 9.73 -13.15
C THR A 426 -3.77 11.04 -13.54
N LEU A 427 -3.10 11.93 -14.28
CA LEU A 427 -3.67 13.17 -14.79
C LEU A 427 -4.75 12.90 -15.83
N LEU A 428 -4.51 11.99 -16.78
CA LEU A 428 -5.49 11.60 -17.79
C LEU A 428 -6.76 11.03 -17.15
N ALA A 429 -6.62 10.17 -16.16
CA ALA A 429 -7.75 9.64 -15.40
C ALA A 429 -8.50 10.76 -14.64
N SER A 430 -7.80 11.75 -14.09
CA SER A 430 -8.44 12.92 -13.46
C SER A 430 -9.19 13.80 -14.48
N VAL A 431 -8.65 14.00 -15.68
CA VAL A 431 -9.35 14.72 -16.77
C VAL A 431 -10.63 13.99 -17.17
N GLU A 432 -10.57 12.67 -17.33
CA GLU A 432 -11.75 11.88 -17.73
C GLU A 432 -12.85 11.90 -16.65
N VAL A 433 -12.46 11.88 -15.37
CA VAL A 433 -13.42 11.91 -14.25
C VAL A 433 -14.01 13.30 -14.02
N ARG A 434 -13.18 14.36 -14.07
CA ARG A 434 -13.60 15.74 -13.77
C ARG A 434 -14.13 16.48 -14.98
N ARG A 435 -13.90 15.97 -16.20
CA ARG A 435 -14.19 16.64 -17.48
C ARG A 435 -13.53 18.02 -17.61
N GLU A 436 -12.44 18.24 -16.88
CA GLU A 436 -11.70 19.51 -16.83
C GLU A 436 -10.18 19.26 -16.90
N ILE A 437 -9.45 20.18 -17.53
CA ILE A 437 -7.99 20.14 -17.60
C ILE A 437 -7.41 20.74 -16.31
N PRO A 438 -6.52 20.04 -15.58
CA PRO A 438 -5.99 20.48 -14.29
C PRO A 438 -4.89 21.54 -14.44
N TRP A 439 -5.21 22.69 -15.03
CA TRP A 439 -4.26 23.80 -15.27
C TRP A 439 -3.54 24.28 -14.01
N ARG A 440 -4.22 24.21 -12.84
CA ARG A 440 -3.64 24.57 -11.54
C ARG A 440 -2.49 23.64 -11.12
N THR A 441 -2.45 22.41 -11.63
CA THR A 441 -1.43 21.41 -11.30
C THR A 441 -0.18 21.55 -12.17
N ALA A 442 -0.32 22.10 -13.38
CA ALA A 442 0.78 22.25 -14.35
C ALA A 442 2.06 22.93 -13.79
N PRO A 443 2.01 24.10 -13.12
CA PRO A 443 3.23 24.75 -12.61
C PRO A 443 3.93 23.91 -11.53
N TRP A 444 3.17 23.14 -10.75
CA TRP A 444 3.71 22.24 -9.72
C TRP A 444 4.42 21.03 -10.33
N LEU A 445 3.91 20.51 -11.45
CA LEU A 445 4.56 19.43 -12.18
C LEU A 445 5.83 19.90 -12.89
N VAL A 446 5.83 21.13 -13.42
CA VAL A 446 7.05 21.76 -13.95
C VAL A 446 8.10 21.91 -12.85
N ALA A 447 7.71 22.41 -11.68
CA ALA A 447 8.62 22.49 -10.52
C ALA A 447 9.16 21.12 -10.11
N ALA A 448 8.30 20.08 -10.09
CA ALA A 448 8.72 18.71 -9.79
C ALA A 448 9.73 18.17 -10.82
N ALA A 449 9.50 18.43 -12.11
CA ALA A 449 10.41 18.02 -13.19
C ALA A 449 11.76 18.76 -13.12
N LEU A 450 11.76 20.05 -12.75
CA LEU A 450 12.99 20.81 -12.53
C LEU A 450 13.80 20.25 -11.36
N VAL A 451 13.16 19.91 -10.24
CA VAL A 451 13.83 19.27 -9.10
C VAL A 451 14.39 17.89 -9.48
N ALA A 452 13.66 17.13 -10.31
CA ALA A 452 14.08 15.82 -10.77
C ALA A 452 15.03 15.85 -11.99
N SER A 453 15.37 17.03 -12.53
CA SER A 453 16.12 17.13 -13.78
C SER A 453 17.48 16.43 -13.77
N PRO A 454 18.25 16.39 -12.65
CA PRO A 454 19.49 15.64 -12.62
C PRO A 454 19.27 14.12 -12.74
N ALA A 455 18.18 13.59 -12.16
CA ALA A 455 17.84 12.17 -12.25
C ALA A 455 17.31 11.81 -13.64
N ILE A 456 16.52 12.70 -14.25
CA ILE A 456 16.08 12.58 -15.65
C ILE A 456 17.29 12.56 -16.58
N TRP A 457 18.24 13.48 -16.40
CA TRP A 457 19.45 13.54 -17.19
C TRP A 457 20.27 12.25 -17.07
N THR A 458 20.50 11.79 -15.83
CA THR A 458 21.23 10.54 -15.55
C THR A 458 20.59 9.33 -16.21
N PHE A 459 19.26 9.21 -16.15
CA PHE A 459 18.52 8.13 -16.81
C PHE A 459 18.69 8.13 -18.34
N LEU A 460 18.80 9.31 -18.95
CA LEU A 460 19.02 9.44 -20.40
C LEU A 460 20.45 9.10 -20.82
N GLN A 461 21.40 8.98 -19.89
CA GLN A 461 22.77 8.56 -20.16
C GLN A 461 22.97 7.03 -20.09
N ILE A 462 21.93 6.26 -19.70
CA ILE A 462 22.08 4.79 -19.54
C ILE A 462 22.29 4.14 -20.93
N PRO A 463 23.40 3.40 -21.15
CA PRO A 463 23.79 2.86 -22.47
C PRO A 463 22.77 1.90 -23.11
N ALA A 464 21.86 1.33 -22.31
CA ALA A 464 20.75 0.52 -22.78
C ALA A 464 19.85 1.24 -23.83
N ILE A 465 19.85 2.58 -23.86
CA ILE A 465 19.08 3.37 -24.83
C ILE A 465 19.84 3.55 -26.16
N GLU A 466 21.17 3.48 -26.18
CA GLU A 466 22.00 3.76 -27.36
C GLU A 466 22.10 2.58 -28.34
N HIS A 467 21.85 1.36 -27.89
CA HIS A 467 22.03 0.15 -28.71
C HIS A 467 20.75 -0.42 -29.33
N VAL A 468 19.60 0.22 -29.11
CA VAL A 468 18.33 -0.29 -29.63
C VAL A 468 18.14 0.13 -31.10
N GLY A 469 18.09 -0.85 -32.01
CA GLY A 469 18.00 -0.60 -33.47
C GLY A 469 16.72 0.12 -33.93
N ARG A 470 16.49 0.23 -35.26
CA ARG A 470 15.37 1.00 -35.87
C ARG A 470 13.94 0.64 -35.41
N TRP A 471 13.73 -0.56 -34.86
CA TRP A 471 12.45 -1.00 -34.26
C TRP A 471 12.50 -1.03 -32.73
N GLY A 472 13.56 -0.49 -32.15
CA GLY A 472 13.96 -0.65 -30.77
C GLY A 472 13.03 0.00 -29.75
N TRP A 473 12.23 0.99 -30.12
CA TRP A 473 11.31 1.65 -29.20
C TRP A 473 10.01 0.86 -28.95
N THR A 474 9.68 -0.14 -29.77
CA THR A 474 8.46 -0.94 -29.58
C THR A 474 8.53 -1.81 -28.34
N THR A 475 9.70 -2.40 -28.06
CA THR A 475 9.91 -3.26 -26.88
C THR A 475 9.84 -2.46 -25.57
N PRO A 476 10.58 -1.34 -25.37
CA PRO A 476 10.44 -0.48 -24.19
C PRO A 476 9.04 0.12 -24.04
N ALA A 477 8.39 0.54 -25.14
CA ALA A 477 7.03 1.07 -25.08
C ALA A 477 6.04 -0.01 -24.62
N HIS A 478 6.15 -1.23 -25.13
CA HIS A 478 5.34 -2.37 -24.72
C HIS A 478 5.60 -2.74 -23.26
N ILE A 479 6.86 -2.82 -22.82
CA ILE A 479 7.25 -3.09 -21.42
C ILE A 479 6.69 -1.99 -20.50
N THR A 480 6.77 -0.72 -20.91
CA THR A 480 6.25 0.41 -20.13
C THR A 480 4.73 0.37 -20.01
N LEU A 481 4.02 0.11 -21.11
CA LEU A 481 2.56 -0.03 -21.10
C LEU A 481 2.12 -1.19 -20.20
N GLN A 482 2.83 -2.31 -20.27
CA GLN A 482 2.62 -3.46 -19.41
C GLN A 482 2.84 -3.10 -17.93
N ARG A 483 4.03 -2.60 -17.57
CA ARG A 483 4.41 -2.27 -16.17
C ARG A 483 3.46 -1.23 -15.56
N THR A 484 3.04 -0.24 -16.34
CA THR A 484 2.13 0.83 -15.86
C THR A 484 0.66 0.38 -15.77
N SER A 485 0.34 -0.83 -16.23
CA SER A 485 -1.01 -1.42 -16.05
C SER A 485 -1.45 -1.51 -14.61
N ILE A 486 -0.51 -1.57 -13.66
CA ILE A 486 -0.80 -1.51 -12.23
C ILE A 486 -1.63 -0.27 -11.87
N LEU A 487 -1.42 0.87 -12.55
CA LEU A 487 -2.14 2.12 -12.28
C LEU A 487 -3.42 2.27 -13.10
N TRP A 488 -3.43 1.89 -14.39
CA TRP A 488 -4.62 2.08 -15.25
C TRP A 488 -5.62 0.92 -15.18
N TRP A 489 -5.19 -0.30 -14.84
CA TRP A 489 -6.08 -1.46 -14.71
C TRP A 489 -7.16 -1.28 -13.63
N PRO A 490 -6.83 -0.83 -12.39
CA PRO A 490 -7.85 -0.62 -11.35
C PRO A 490 -8.84 0.46 -11.76
N TRP A 491 -8.36 1.50 -12.45
CA TRP A 491 -9.21 2.55 -13.01
C TRP A 491 -10.19 1.99 -14.06
N LEU A 492 -9.73 1.20 -15.03
CA LEU A 492 -10.60 0.52 -16.00
C LEU A 492 -11.60 -0.44 -15.34
N CYS A 493 -11.16 -1.24 -14.37
CA CYS A 493 -12.05 -2.11 -13.60
C CYS A 493 -13.12 -1.31 -12.84
N SER A 494 -12.78 -0.11 -12.37
CA SER A 494 -13.75 0.77 -11.71
C SER A 494 -14.82 1.31 -12.66
N LEU A 495 -14.47 1.57 -13.93
CA LEU A 495 -15.44 1.95 -14.97
C LEU A 495 -16.36 0.77 -15.34
N GLY A 496 -15.80 -0.44 -15.36
CA GLY A 496 -16.50 -1.68 -15.68
C GLY A 496 -17.12 -2.43 -14.49
N ILE A 497 -17.28 -1.82 -13.31
CA ILE A 497 -17.60 -2.56 -12.08
C ILE A 497 -18.93 -3.34 -12.14
N VAL A 498 -19.87 -2.90 -12.97
CA VAL A 498 -21.12 -3.61 -13.27
C VAL A 498 -20.85 -4.93 -14.02
N TRP A 499 -19.94 -4.91 -14.98
CA TRP A 499 -19.50 -6.10 -15.73
C TRP A 499 -18.66 -7.02 -14.86
N VAL A 500 -17.74 -6.48 -14.07
CA VAL A 500 -16.94 -7.25 -13.10
C VAL A 500 -17.86 -8.03 -12.16
N ARG A 501 -18.98 -7.44 -11.73
CA ARG A 501 -20.00 -8.12 -10.92
C ARG A 501 -20.89 -9.11 -11.65
N ARG A 502 -21.15 -8.91 -12.94
CA ARG A 502 -21.94 -9.87 -13.72
C ARG A 502 -21.11 -11.12 -14.02
N PHE A 503 -19.79 -10.97 -14.06
CA PHE A 503 -18.86 -12.01 -14.50
C PHE A 503 -17.74 -12.29 -13.46
N TYR A 504 -17.94 -12.02 -12.17
CA TYR A 504 -16.88 -12.14 -11.16
C TYR A 504 -16.32 -13.56 -11.05
N LEU A 505 -17.17 -14.59 -11.11
CA LEU A 505 -16.71 -15.98 -11.13
C LEU A 505 -15.84 -16.27 -12.37
N PRO A 506 -16.32 -16.05 -13.61
CA PRO A 506 -15.51 -16.30 -14.79
C PRO A 506 -14.27 -15.40 -14.88
N LEU A 507 -14.33 -14.13 -14.43
CA LEU A 507 -13.16 -13.25 -14.36
C LEU A 507 -12.13 -13.73 -13.33
N ALA A 508 -12.58 -14.22 -12.17
CA ALA A 508 -11.69 -14.81 -11.18
C ALA A 508 -11.07 -16.11 -11.70
N LEU A 509 -11.82 -16.90 -12.47
CA LEU A 509 -11.34 -18.16 -13.06
C LEU A 509 -10.32 -17.88 -14.18
N VAL A 510 -10.60 -16.91 -15.06
CA VAL A 510 -9.65 -16.42 -16.07
C VAL A 510 -8.43 -15.81 -15.38
N GLY A 511 -8.63 -14.99 -14.35
CA GLY A 511 -7.54 -14.40 -13.55
C GLY A 511 -6.67 -15.47 -12.90
N ALA A 512 -7.27 -16.51 -12.32
CA ALA A 512 -6.55 -17.64 -11.73
C ALA A 512 -5.81 -18.47 -12.78
N VAL A 513 -6.40 -18.70 -13.97
CA VAL A 513 -5.74 -19.38 -15.08
C VAL A 513 -4.57 -18.56 -15.62
N LEU A 514 -4.73 -17.24 -15.75
CA LEU A 514 -3.65 -16.34 -16.15
C LEU A 514 -2.54 -16.31 -15.09
N LEU A 515 -2.87 -16.20 -13.81
CA LEU A 515 -1.91 -16.29 -12.71
C LEU A 515 -1.17 -17.63 -12.73
N ALA A 516 -1.89 -18.75 -12.88
CA ALA A 516 -1.30 -20.09 -12.92
C ALA A 516 -0.40 -20.29 -14.15
N ARG A 517 -0.86 -19.88 -15.34
CA ARG A 517 -0.06 -19.90 -16.58
C ARG A 517 1.19 -19.06 -16.43
N ASN A 518 1.07 -17.89 -15.83
CA ASN A 518 2.18 -16.97 -15.69
C ASN A 518 3.15 -17.41 -14.59
N PHE A 519 2.67 -18.02 -13.50
CA PHE A 519 3.53 -18.66 -12.49
C PHE A 519 4.25 -19.89 -13.07
N ALA A 520 3.61 -20.61 -13.99
CA ALA A 520 4.25 -21.68 -14.76
C ALA A 520 5.23 -21.15 -15.82
N GLY A 521 5.05 -19.92 -16.29
CA GLY A 521 5.94 -19.24 -17.25
C GLY A 521 7.07 -18.44 -16.60
N SER A 522 6.92 -18.01 -15.35
CA SER A 522 8.03 -17.51 -14.53
C SER A 522 8.90 -18.69 -14.16
N ASN A 523 10.15 -18.70 -14.62
CA ASN A 523 11.06 -19.80 -14.35
C ASN A 523 11.23 -19.96 -12.81
N PRO A 524 10.69 -21.02 -12.18
CA PRO A 524 10.82 -21.21 -10.73
C PRO A 524 12.28 -21.46 -10.32
N GLN A 525 13.17 -21.72 -11.27
CA GLN A 525 14.61 -21.83 -11.03
C GLN A 525 15.30 -20.46 -10.81
N ASN A 526 14.62 -19.34 -11.11
CA ASN A 526 15.20 -18.00 -11.03
C ASN A 526 14.88 -17.31 -9.69
N ALA A 527 13.77 -17.66 -9.04
CA ALA A 527 13.44 -17.19 -7.70
C ALA A 527 14.25 -17.95 -6.64
N ARG A 528 15.40 -17.38 -6.28
CA ARG A 528 16.30 -17.95 -5.28
C ARG A 528 16.30 -17.08 -4.03
N TRP A 529 16.16 -17.73 -2.88
CA TRP A 529 16.20 -17.09 -1.57
C TRP A 529 17.64 -16.77 -1.11
N VAL A 530 18.64 -17.14 -1.93
CA VAL A 530 20.07 -16.98 -1.67
C VAL A 530 20.76 -16.72 -3.00
N SER A 531 21.73 -15.78 -3.04
CA SER A 531 22.62 -15.63 -4.19
C SER A 531 23.54 -16.84 -4.29
N ILE A 532 23.76 -17.35 -5.50
CA ILE A 532 24.60 -18.53 -5.71
C ILE A 532 25.96 -18.09 -6.21
N PRO A 533 27.06 -18.62 -5.65
CA PRO A 533 28.39 -18.37 -6.17
C PRO A 533 28.45 -18.71 -7.67
N ARG A 534 28.59 -17.69 -8.52
CA ARG A 534 28.62 -17.87 -9.98
C ARG A 534 30.03 -18.09 -10.51
N PHE A 535 31.02 -17.57 -9.81
CA PHE A 535 32.45 -17.70 -10.10
C PHE A 535 33.23 -18.26 -8.88
N PRO A 536 32.78 -19.34 -8.22
CA PRO A 536 33.37 -19.79 -6.96
C PRO A 536 34.82 -20.20 -7.15
N ASP A 537 35.12 -20.97 -8.19
CA ASP A 537 36.45 -21.46 -8.50
C ASP A 537 37.45 -20.34 -8.87
N TYR A 538 36.95 -19.24 -9.43
CA TYR A 538 37.77 -18.07 -9.78
C TYR A 538 38.02 -17.14 -8.60
N ILE A 539 36.97 -16.83 -7.82
CA ILE A 539 37.05 -15.96 -6.64
C ILE A 539 37.85 -16.65 -5.52
N GLU A 540 37.57 -17.92 -5.23
CA GLU A 540 38.29 -18.70 -4.21
C GLU A 540 39.77 -18.89 -4.56
N ALA A 541 40.10 -18.94 -5.86
CA ALA A 541 41.48 -18.99 -6.33
C ALA A 541 42.22 -17.65 -6.25
N GLY A 542 41.58 -16.58 -5.75
CA GLY A 542 42.20 -15.25 -5.61
C GLY A 542 42.63 -14.63 -6.95
N ARG A 543 41.92 -14.96 -8.04
CA ARG A 543 42.29 -14.53 -9.40
C ARG A 543 41.77 -13.15 -9.78
N VAL A 544 40.86 -12.59 -8.97
CA VAL A 544 40.32 -11.23 -9.16
C VAL A 544 41.44 -10.22 -8.94
N ALA A 545 41.81 -9.50 -9.99
CA ALA A 545 42.87 -8.50 -10.01
C ALA A 545 42.24 -7.09 -9.96
N PRO A 546 42.49 -6.29 -8.90
CA PRO A 546 41.81 -4.99 -8.73
C PRO A 546 42.03 -3.97 -9.85
N GLN A 547 43.13 -4.09 -10.59
CA GLN A 547 43.48 -3.18 -11.68
C GLN A 547 43.05 -3.69 -13.07
N ALA A 548 42.47 -4.89 -13.16
CA ALA A 548 42.02 -5.43 -14.44
C ALA A 548 40.56 -5.06 -14.69
N HIS A 549 40.25 -4.80 -15.96
CA HIS A 549 38.90 -4.51 -16.41
C HIS A 549 38.25 -5.79 -16.98
N TYR A 550 37.13 -6.18 -16.40
CA TYR A 550 36.46 -7.45 -16.63
C TYR A 550 35.20 -7.30 -17.46
N ARG A 551 35.13 -7.99 -18.60
CA ARG A 551 33.88 -8.28 -19.30
C ARG A 551 33.35 -9.63 -18.83
N VAL A 552 32.07 -9.72 -18.50
CA VAL A 552 31.46 -10.96 -17.96
C VAL A 552 30.37 -11.46 -18.90
N LEU A 553 30.56 -12.66 -19.45
CA LEU A 553 29.54 -13.39 -20.22
C LEU A 553 28.79 -14.33 -19.27
N THR A 554 27.54 -13.99 -18.98
CA THR A 554 26.64 -14.70 -18.04
C THR A 554 25.24 -14.70 -18.61
N LEU A 555 24.38 -15.63 -18.18
CA LEU A 555 22.98 -15.65 -18.60
C LEU A 555 22.19 -14.47 -17.98
N SER A 556 21.18 -13.97 -18.69
CA SER A 556 20.28 -12.85 -18.31
C SER A 556 19.47 -13.02 -17.01
N ASP A 557 19.70 -14.10 -16.25
CA ASP A 557 19.12 -14.32 -14.92
C ASP A 557 20.19 -14.66 -13.86
N GLN A 558 21.45 -14.32 -14.14
CA GLN A 558 22.61 -14.65 -13.31
C GLN A 558 23.59 -13.48 -13.15
N GLU A 559 23.08 -12.25 -13.26
CA GLU A 559 23.88 -11.03 -13.07
C GLU A 559 24.34 -10.86 -11.61
N ASP A 560 23.82 -11.66 -10.67
CA ASP A 560 24.32 -11.73 -9.29
C ASP A 560 25.80 -12.13 -9.21
N GLY A 561 26.31 -12.85 -10.22
CA GLY A 561 27.75 -13.13 -10.34
C GLY A 561 28.61 -11.90 -10.60
N MET A 562 28.08 -10.88 -11.29
CA MET A 562 28.79 -9.63 -11.54
C MET A 562 28.91 -8.82 -10.24
N VAL A 563 27.87 -8.83 -9.40
CA VAL A 563 27.91 -8.21 -8.07
C VAL A 563 28.97 -8.89 -7.20
N GLN A 564 29.03 -10.23 -7.19
CA GLN A 564 30.05 -10.99 -6.45
C GLN A 564 31.49 -10.66 -6.90
N LEU A 565 31.71 -10.52 -8.21
CA LEU A 565 33.02 -10.12 -8.74
C LEU A 565 33.39 -8.70 -8.31
N MET A 566 32.44 -7.76 -8.36
CA MET A 566 32.64 -6.38 -7.91
C MET A 566 32.94 -6.31 -6.40
N GLU A 567 32.22 -7.09 -5.59
CA GLU A 567 32.49 -7.23 -4.14
C GLU A 567 33.87 -7.82 -3.86
N ALA A 568 34.38 -8.69 -4.75
CA ALA A 568 35.74 -9.22 -4.71
C ALA A 568 36.81 -8.24 -5.25
N GLY A 569 36.42 -7.05 -5.70
CA GLY A 569 37.31 -5.98 -6.16
C GLY A 569 37.53 -5.92 -7.68
N ALA A 570 36.73 -6.63 -8.48
CA ALA A 570 36.78 -6.51 -9.94
C ALA A 570 36.22 -5.16 -10.41
N THR A 571 36.84 -4.57 -11.44
CA THR A 571 36.25 -3.46 -12.21
C THR A 571 35.59 -4.04 -13.45
N LEU A 572 34.28 -3.83 -13.62
CA LEU A 572 33.52 -4.33 -14.75
C LEU A 572 33.57 -3.33 -15.92
N ALA A 573 33.80 -3.85 -17.12
CA ALA A 573 33.80 -3.12 -18.39
C ALA A 573 32.37 -2.90 -18.96
N GLN A 574 31.35 -3.29 -18.21
CA GLN A 574 29.94 -3.22 -18.56
C GLN A 574 29.09 -2.93 -17.31
N ASP A 575 27.87 -2.47 -17.50
CA ASP A 575 26.86 -2.36 -16.45
C ASP A 575 26.33 -3.77 -16.07
N PHE A 576 25.46 -3.88 -15.06
CA PHE A 576 24.78 -5.11 -14.65
C PHE A 576 23.74 -5.61 -15.67
N PHE A 577 23.76 -5.13 -16.91
CA PHE A 577 22.93 -5.65 -17.99
C PHE A 577 23.71 -6.69 -18.79
N ASP A 578 23.07 -7.80 -19.12
CA ASP A 578 23.61 -8.78 -20.05
C ASP A 578 23.62 -8.21 -21.48
N GLU A 579 24.77 -7.70 -21.91
CA GLU A 579 24.99 -7.19 -23.26
C GLU A 579 25.11 -8.29 -24.33
N SER A 580 25.19 -9.55 -23.93
CA SER A 580 25.63 -10.64 -24.80
C SER A 580 24.49 -11.53 -25.28
N VAL A 581 23.41 -11.70 -24.51
CA VAL A 581 22.24 -12.52 -24.92
C VAL A 581 21.37 -11.83 -25.96
N GLU A 582 21.20 -10.51 -25.89
CA GLU A 582 20.28 -9.77 -26.77
C GLU A 582 20.96 -9.08 -27.96
N ARG A 583 22.27 -9.28 -28.12
CA ARG A 583 23.06 -8.58 -29.13
C ARG A 583 23.16 -9.32 -30.45
N ARG A 584 23.32 -8.55 -31.53
CA ARG A 584 23.66 -9.08 -32.85
C ARG A 584 25.04 -9.71 -32.86
N SER A 585 25.13 -10.93 -33.40
CA SER A 585 26.36 -11.62 -33.73
C SER A 585 27.34 -10.74 -34.50
N PHE A 586 28.62 -10.81 -34.14
CA PHE A 586 29.70 -10.10 -34.83
C PHE A 586 29.99 -10.74 -36.19
N SER A 587 30.33 -9.93 -37.18
CA SER A 587 30.58 -10.37 -38.55
C SER A 587 32.05 -10.72 -38.82
N ALA A 588 32.97 -10.19 -38.03
CA ALA A 588 34.41 -10.44 -38.15
C ALA A 588 35.13 -10.41 -36.80
N THR A 589 36.30 -11.08 -36.71
CA THR A 589 37.14 -11.12 -35.50
C THR A 589 37.62 -9.72 -35.11
N GLU A 590 37.98 -8.91 -36.10
CA GLU A 590 38.43 -7.53 -35.89
C GLU A 590 37.30 -6.62 -35.35
N GLU A 591 36.04 -6.85 -35.77
CA GLU A 591 34.89 -6.13 -35.24
C GLU A 591 34.71 -6.39 -33.73
N TYR A 592 34.87 -7.66 -33.32
CA TYR A 592 34.81 -8.03 -31.91
C TYR A 592 35.99 -7.47 -31.11
N ARG A 593 37.20 -7.50 -31.69
CA ARG A 593 38.39 -6.91 -31.07
C ARG A 593 38.27 -5.40 -30.87
N CYS A 594 37.79 -4.67 -31.86
CA CYS A 594 37.51 -3.24 -31.72
C CYS A 594 36.43 -2.99 -30.65
N PHE A 595 35.41 -3.86 -30.56
CA PHE A 595 34.40 -3.75 -29.52
C PHE A 595 34.96 -3.92 -28.11
N LEU A 596 35.77 -4.97 -27.86
CA LEU A 596 36.40 -5.20 -26.56
C LEU A 596 37.33 -4.03 -26.17
N ALA A 597 38.04 -3.46 -27.14
CA ALA A 597 38.90 -2.30 -26.92
C ALA A 597 38.10 -1.03 -26.57
N ARG A 598 36.96 -0.77 -27.24
CA ARG A 598 36.08 0.36 -26.89
C ARG A 598 35.47 0.21 -25.50
N LYS A 599 35.18 -1.03 -25.09
CA LYS A 599 34.75 -1.32 -23.72
C LYS A 599 35.89 -1.28 -22.71
N GLY A 600 37.15 -1.14 -23.14
CA GLY A 600 38.31 -1.14 -22.25
C GLY A 600 38.44 -2.44 -21.45
N ALA A 601 38.04 -3.59 -21.99
CA ALA A 601 38.09 -4.87 -21.29
C ALA A 601 39.45 -5.57 -21.47
N ASP A 602 40.13 -5.92 -20.37
CA ASP A 602 41.39 -6.66 -20.38
C ASP A 602 41.17 -8.18 -20.30
N ARG A 603 40.16 -8.56 -19.51
CA ARG A 603 39.84 -9.94 -19.16
C ARG A 603 38.38 -10.22 -19.46
N ILE A 604 38.13 -11.34 -20.14
CA ILE A 604 36.79 -11.80 -20.46
C ILE A 604 36.53 -13.08 -19.68
N LEU A 605 35.59 -13.00 -18.72
CA LEU A 605 35.13 -14.12 -17.93
C LEU A 605 33.90 -14.72 -18.59
N VAL A 606 33.93 -16.02 -18.86
CA VAL A 606 32.79 -16.78 -19.35
C VAL A 606 32.30 -17.69 -18.25
N GLN A 607 31.05 -17.53 -17.86
CA GLN A 607 30.44 -18.33 -16.81
C GLN A 607 30.29 -19.80 -17.25
N GLY A 608 30.53 -20.74 -16.34
CA GLY A 608 30.45 -22.17 -16.65
C GLY A 608 29.08 -22.65 -17.14
N GLU A 609 27.98 -22.02 -16.75
CA GLU A 609 26.64 -22.36 -17.28
C GLU A 609 26.43 -21.85 -18.72
N TRP A 610 26.98 -20.68 -19.07
CA TRP A 610 26.97 -20.15 -20.43
C TRP A 610 27.57 -21.15 -21.44
N THR A 611 28.68 -21.79 -21.07
CA THR A 611 29.36 -22.78 -21.94
C THR A 611 28.58 -24.08 -22.12
N ARG A 612 27.66 -24.39 -21.20
CA ARG A 612 26.86 -25.63 -21.18
C ARG A 612 25.45 -25.46 -21.74
N HIS A 613 24.93 -24.23 -21.78
CA HIS A 613 23.60 -23.95 -22.28
C HIS A 613 23.57 -23.92 -23.83
N PRO A 614 22.50 -24.41 -24.49
CA PRO A 614 22.31 -24.26 -25.95
C PRO A 614 22.17 -22.79 -26.43
N LEU A 615 22.29 -21.80 -25.53
CA LEU A 615 22.41 -20.38 -25.87
C LEU A 615 23.78 -20.01 -26.46
N ARG A 616 24.72 -20.96 -26.52
CA ARG A 616 25.92 -20.85 -27.39
C ARG A 616 25.56 -20.44 -28.83
N ASP A 617 24.32 -20.64 -29.26
CA ASP A 617 23.85 -20.33 -30.61
C ASP A 617 23.22 -18.93 -30.76
N THR A 618 22.99 -18.15 -29.68
CA THR A 618 22.43 -16.78 -29.78
C THR A 618 23.50 -15.70 -29.90
N SER A 619 24.73 -15.96 -29.42
CA SER A 619 25.88 -15.07 -29.56
C SER A 619 27.13 -15.84 -29.99
N ASN A 620 27.91 -15.26 -30.90
CA ASN A 620 29.15 -15.84 -31.39
C ASN A 620 30.40 -15.33 -30.66
N GLU A 621 30.26 -14.65 -29.52
CA GLU A 621 31.38 -14.08 -28.75
C GLU A 621 32.40 -15.14 -28.32
N VAL A 622 31.97 -16.28 -27.78
CA VAL A 622 32.90 -17.35 -27.36
C VAL A 622 33.69 -17.90 -28.56
N ALA A 623 33.04 -18.04 -29.71
CA ALA A 623 33.72 -18.48 -30.93
C ALA A 623 34.77 -17.46 -31.41
N TYR A 624 34.50 -16.17 -31.25
CA TYR A 624 35.49 -15.13 -31.55
C TYR A 624 36.59 -15.01 -30.51
N LEU A 625 36.31 -15.26 -29.22
CA LEU A 625 37.36 -15.38 -28.20
C LEU A 625 38.31 -16.52 -28.56
N ASP A 626 37.79 -17.68 -28.97
CA ASP A 626 38.61 -18.81 -29.41
C ASP A 626 39.43 -18.47 -30.68
N ARG A 627 38.86 -17.70 -31.63
CA ARG A 627 39.60 -17.19 -32.80
C ARG A 627 40.70 -16.21 -32.41
N LEU A 628 40.43 -15.28 -31.49
CA LEU A 628 41.44 -14.35 -30.96
C LEU A 628 42.60 -15.09 -30.30
N VAL A 629 42.33 -16.22 -29.62
CA VAL A 629 43.38 -17.10 -29.09
C VAL A 629 44.18 -17.75 -30.22
N ALA A 630 43.51 -18.29 -31.24
CA ALA A 630 44.17 -18.92 -32.39
C ALA A 630 45.03 -17.94 -33.22
N GLU A 631 44.59 -16.69 -33.33
CA GLU A 631 45.28 -15.60 -34.03
C GLU A 631 46.37 -14.93 -33.16
N GLY A 632 46.50 -15.33 -31.88
CA GLY A 632 47.53 -14.83 -30.96
C GLY A 632 47.22 -13.50 -30.27
N HIS A 633 46.01 -12.96 -30.46
CA HIS A 633 45.54 -11.71 -29.87
C HIS A 633 45.05 -11.84 -28.42
N ALA A 634 44.70 -13.05 -27.98
CA ALA A 634 44.28 -13.36 -26.61
C ALA A 634 44.92 -14.67 -26.11
N ALA A 635 44.75 -14.98 -24.83
CA ALA A 635 45.05 -16.31 -24.28
C ALA A 635 43.97 -16.75 -23.30
N LEU A 636 43.62 -18.04 -23.36
CA LEU A 636 42.84 -18.70 -22.32
C LEU A 636 43.76 -18.92 -21.10
N THR A 637 43.62 -18.09 -20.06
CA THR A 637 44.51 -18.05 -18.89
C THR A 637 43.98 -18.82 -17.69
N TYR A 638 42.70 -19.19 -17.69
CA TYR A 638 42.09 -19.98 -16.65
C TYR A 638 40.98 -20.88 -17.21
N ARG A 639 40.94 -22.11 -16.70
CA ARG A 639 39.84 -23.05 -16.87
C ARG A 639 39.56 -23.68 -15.51
N GLY A 640 38.46 -23.26 -14.91
CA GLY A 640 38.08 -23.70 -13.58
C GLY A 640 37.21 -24.96 -13.57
N ALA A 641 37.12 -25.61 -12.41
CA ALA A 641 36.37 -26.85 -12.23
C ALA A 641 34.85 -26.65 -12.37
N ALA A 642 34.34 -25.44 -12.13
CA ALA A 642 32.92 -25.10 -12.33
C ALA A 642 32.60 -24.76 -13.80
N GLY A 643 33.61 -24.79 -14.69
CA GLY A 643 33.50 -24.43 -16.10
C GLY A 643 33.79 -22.97 -16.40
N THR A 644 34.21 -22.18 -15.41
CA THR A 644 34.62 -20.78 -15.61
C THR A 644 35.83 -20.70 -16.55
N LEU A 645 35.74 -19.85 -17.57
CA LEU A 645 36.86 -19.57 -18.48
C LEU A 645 37.30 -18.11 -18.35
N GLU A 646 38.60 -17.87 -18.39
CA GLU A 646 39.17 -16.52 -18.48
C GLU A 646 39.98 -16.39 -19.76
N TYR A 647 39.65 -15.40 -20.58
CA TYR A 647 40.44 -14.98 -21.72
C TYR A 647 41.11 -13.65 -21.38
N THR A 648 42.43 -13.59 -21.43
CA THR A 648 43.22 -12.36 -21.24
C THR A 648 43.68 -11.84 -22.61
N LEU A 649 43.38 -10.58 -22.92
CA LEU A 649 43.85 -9.95 -24.15
C LEU A 649 45.35 -9.68 -24.07
N LYS A 650 46.08 -9.98 -25.16
CA LYS A 650 47.56 -9.84 -25.23
C LYS A 650 48.02 -8.66 -26.06
N SER A 651 47.24 -8.29 -27.07
CA SER A 651 47.58 -7.21 -28.00
C SER A 651 46.56 -6.09 -27.93
N ALA A 652 47.02 -4.84 -27.80
CA ALA A 652 46.18 -3.66 -27.97
C ALA A 652 45.47 -3.73 -29.33
N ALA A 653 44.22 -3.27 -29.41
CA ALA A 653 43.54 -3.13 -30.69
C ALA A 653 44.23 -2.07 -31.56
N PRO A 654 44.08 -2.13 -32.90
CA PRO A 654 44.54 -1.05 -33.79
C PRO A 654 44.04 0.32 -33.33
N GLU A 655 44.85 1.38 -33.46
CA GLU A 655 44.45 2.76 -33.10
C GLU A 655 43.16 3.18 -33.84
N ASP A 656 42.95 2.67 -35.05
CA ASP A 656 41.75 2.88 -35.87
C ASP A 656 40.46 2.36 -35.23
N CYS A 657 40.53 1.39 -34.30
CA CYS A 657 39.37 0.92 -33.55
C CYS A 657 38.84 1.98 -32.57
N LEU A 658 39.72 2.86 -32.08
CA LEU A 658 39.43 3.93 -31.12
C LEU A 658 38.94 5.21 -31.80
N THR A 659 39.21 5.39 -33.10
CA THR A 659 38.86 6.62 -33.85
C THR A 659 37.48 6.60 -34.51
N VAL A 660 36.78 5.46 -34.55
CA VAL A 660 35.38 5.39 -35.02
C VAL A 660 34.41 5.77 -33.88
N GLY A 661 34.58 6.98 -33.34
CA GLY A 661 33.61 7.68 -32.49
C GLY A 661 33.08 8.97 -33.12
N GLY A 662 33.52 9.30 -34.35
CA GLY A 662 33.32 10.63 -34.95
C GLY A 662 32.21 10.79 -35.99
N SER A 663 31.47 9.77 -36.43
CA SER A 663 30.54 9.99 -37.56
C SER A 663 29.21 9.22 -37.61
N ARG A 664 28.76 8.64 -36.49
CA ARG A 664 27.34 8.22 -36.37
C ARG A 664 26.79 8.51 -34.97
N ALA A 665 26.90 9.78 -34.56
CA ALA A 665 26.16 10.34 -33.44
C ALA A 665 25.55 11.68 -33.88
N ARG A 666 24.28 11.64 -34.30
CA ARG A 666 23.27 12.69 -34.14
C ARG A 666 21.92 12.03 -34.05
#